data_AF-A0A8C1XKK5-F1
#
_entry.id   AF-A0A8C1XKK5-F1
#
_cell.length_a   1.000
_cell.length_b   1.000
_cell.length_c   1.000
_cell.angle_alpha   90.00
_cell.angle_beta   90.00
_cell.angle_gamma   90.00
#
_symmetry.space_group_name_H-M   'P 1'
#
loop_
_entity.id
_entity.type
_entity.pdbx_description
1 polymer ?
#
loop_
_entity_poly.entity_id
_entity_poly.type
_entity_poly.pdbx_seq_one_letter_code
_entity_poly.pdbx_strand_id
1 'polypeptide(L)'
;MKNKYESLFEGINLHQTLLNRIYTQLYLIERESQRVNEEHEVFQMEKTARKQHSQDIPICCNDIFKASPEPGCEDKDQIKNVLTKGMAGIGKTVSVQKFILDWAEGKVNQDVDFMFVLPFRELNLIKDHQYSLHRLLLDFHPELQDLDSKIYEECKVVFIFDGLDESRITLIFSDEQKISDVTETSTVDVLISNLMKGELLPSALIWITSRPAAANQIPSKYINRLTEIQGFNEPQKEEYFRKRISDQHQASRIISHIKRARSLHIMCHIPVFCWISSTVLQKLLEENLRAEIPQTLTEMYIHFLLIQINVRNQKYEDGDRETLLQSNRKVIVKLAELAFKQLMKGNVMFYEEDLRESGIDVTDASVYSGICTEIFKEESVILHRKVYCFIHLSFQEFLAAFYEFYCHLMKNSEFLDDKHDSYTSKKNTLYELLTSAVDQTLQIENGHLDLFLRFLLGISLESNQRLLEDLLTQTENSSETIRETTQYIKDRIKRFYLSADRSILPLNDCYNHLSADRSINLFLCLLEVNDQTLYREIQVFLESDKVSDNKLSAAHCSAIAYMLQMSEEVLDKFEPMKYNTTDEGRRRLIPAVMNYRKALLAGCRLSDQCCENLSSALQSSNSHLRELDLSNNNLQDSGLKLLSTGLKSSHCQLKILRLAGCGLSHYHCESLSSALQSSNSHLRSLDLSNNDLQDSGVKLLSGGLKSFHCQLNILRLAGCRFTGQCCESLSSALQSSKSCLRELDLSNNDLQDSGVKLLSAGLSDCQLNILRNETDNENDDQQDT
;
A
#
# COMPACT_ATOMS: atom_id res chain seq x y z
N MET A 1 -16.34 4.75 -29.20
CA MET A 1 -16.00 4.57 -27.77
C MET A 1 -15.78 3.12 -27.37
N LYS A 2 -16.73 2.19 -27.53
CA LYS A 2 -16.55 0.77 -27.19
C LYS A 2 -15.24 0.16 -27.73
N ASN A 3 -15.03 0.19 -29.05
CA ASN A 3 -13.81 -0.34 -29.68
C ASN A 3 -12.51 0.34 -29.18
N LYS A 4 -12.58 1.58 -28.68
CA LYS A 4 -11.43 2.34 -28.18
C LYS A 4 -11.02 1.91 -26.76
N TYR A 5 -11.97 1.43 -25.95
CA TYR A 5 -11.76 1.15 -24.53
C TYR A 5 -12.08 -0.29 -24.10
N GLU A 6 -12.56 -1.15 -25.01
CA GLU A 6 -12.84 -2.56 -24.72
C GLU A 6 -11.57 -3.39 -24.50
N SER A 7 -10.45 -2.97 -25.08
CA SER A 7 -9.15 -3.59 -24.93
C SER A 7 -8.17 -2.67 -24.21
N LEU A 8 -7.46 -3.22 -23.23
CA LEU A 8 -6.22 -2.61 -22.75
C LEU A 8 -5.10 -3.02 -23.69
N PHE A 9 -4.37 -2.03 -24.21
CA PHE A 9 -3.13 -2.28 -24.93
C PHE A 9 -2.03 -2.60 -23.91
N GLU A 10 -1.91 -3.89 -23.59
CA GLU A 10 -0.76 -4.44 -22.89
C GLU A 10 0.25 -4.87 -23.97
N GLY A 11 1.07 -3.92 -24.41
CA GLY A 11 2.08 -4.17 -25.44
C GLY A 11 1.56 -4.08 -26.90
N ILE A 12 2.37 -4.60 -27.83
CA ILE A 12 2.16 -4.48 -29.29
C ILE A 12 0.92 -5.25 -29.76
N ASN A 13 -0.05 -4.53 -30.34
CA ASN A 13 -1.04 -4.82 -31.41
C ASN A 13 -1.53 -6.26 -31.75
N LEU A 14 -1.21 -7.32 -30.99
CA LEU A 14 -1.61 -8.71 -31.29
C LEU A 14 -2.21 -9.46 -30.09
N HIS A 15 -2.08 -8.94 -28.86
CA HIS A 15 -2.76 -9.49 -27.68
C HIS A 15 -3.58 -8.40 -26.99
N GLN A 16 -4.73 -8.09 -27.56
CA GLN A 16 -5.74 -7.26 -26.90
C GLN A 16 -6.31 -8.04 -25.72
N THR A 17 -5.98 -7.61 -24.50
CA THR A 17 -6.64 -8.13 -23.31
C THR A 17 -7.92 -7.34 -23.11
N LEU A 18 -9.06 -8.03 -23.16
CA LEU A 18 -10.36 -7.42 -22.88
C LEU A 18 -10.35 -6.85 -21.46
N LEU A 19 -10.61 -5.55 -21.33
CA LEU A 19 -10.62 -4.86 -20.04
C LEU A 19 -11.55 -5.57 -19.05
N ASN A 20 -12.73 -5.97 -19.50
CA ASN A 20 -13.71 -6.72 -18.69
C ASN A 20 -13.19 -8.06 -18.13
N ARG A 21 -12.19 -8.70 -18.76
CA ARG A 21 -11.62 -9.98 -18.31
C ARG A 21 -10.67 -9.80 -17.12
N ILE A 22 -9.92 -8.70 -17.09
CA ILE A 22 -8.87 -8.45 -16.10
C ILE A 22 -9.24 -7.36 -15.08
N TYR A 23 -10.28 -6.58 -15.36
CA TYR A 23 -10.71 -5.51 -14.47
C TYR A 23 -11.10 -6.08 -13.10
N THR A 24 -10.47 -5.51 -12.09
CA THR A 24 -10.78 -5.73 -10.67
C THR A 24 -11.28 -4.40 -10.13
N GLN A 25 -12.47 -4.39 -9.53
CA GLN A 25 -13.09 -3.17 -9.05
C GLN A 25 -12.18 -2.48 -8.06
N LEU A 26 -11.83 -1.22 -8.30
CA LEU A 26 -10.98 -0.45 -7.39
C LEU A 26 -11.79 0.07 -6.20
N TYR A 27 -11.15 0.13 -5.03
CA TYR A 27 -11.75 0.70 -3.84
C TYR A 27 -11.65 2.23 -3.91
N LEU A 28 -12.81 2.88 -4.10
CA LEU A 28 -12.96 4.33 -4.22
C LEU A 28 -13.73 4.84 -2.99
N ILE A 29 -13.22 5.90 -2.36
CA ILE A 29 -13.83 6.50 -1.17
C ILE A 29 -14.16 7.97 -1.42
N GLU A 30 -15.21 8.47 -0.76
CA GLU A 30 -15.49 9.91 -0.66
C GLU A 30 -14.71 10.52 0.51
N ARG A 31 -14.06 11.68 0.31
CA ARG A 31 -13.36 12.41 1.39
C ARG A 31 -13.90 13.81 1.58
N GLU A 32 -14.05 14.22 2.85
CA GLU A 32 -14.22 15.62 3.21
C GLU A 32 -12.91 16.37 2.97
N SER A 33 -13.02 17.56 2.36
CA SER A 33 -11.88 18.30 1.83
C SER A 33 -10.95 18.79 2.94
N GLN A 34 -9.91 18.03 3.30
CA GLN A 34 -8.72 18.62 3.94
C GLN A 34 -7.43 17.78 3.85
N ARG A 35 -6.36 18.52 3.55
CA ARG A 35 -4.92 18.23 3.51
C ARG A 35 -4.34 17.64 2.22
N VAL A 36 -3.30 18.33 1.78
CA VAL A 36 -2.36 17.98 0.72
C VAL A 36 -1.29 17.09 1.34
N ASN A 37 -0.99 15.98 0.68
CA ASN A 37 0.21 15.20 0.97
C ASN A 37 1.10 15.29 -0.27
N GLU A 38 2.26 15.95 -0.14
CA GLU A 38 3.25 16.19 -1.21
C GLU A 38 4.32 15.08 -1.27
N GLU A 39 4.11 13.97 -0.57
CA GLU A 39 5.08 12.87 -0.41
C GLU A 39 5.12 11.93 -1.63
N HIS A 40 6.26 11.27 -1.88
CA HIS A 40 6.41 10.29 -2.98
C HIS A 40 5.44 9.10 -2.86
N GLU A 41 5.04 8.52 -3.99
CA GLU A 41 3.88 7.64 -4.10
C GLU A 41 4.09 6.25 -3.47
N VAL A 42 5.26 5.65 -3.67
CA VAL A 42 5.62 4.39 -3.00
C VAL A 42 5.64 4.60 -1.48
N PHE A 43 6.11 5.76 -1.06
CA PHE A 43 6.16 6.17 0.33
C PHE A 43 4.76 6.39 0.92
N GLN A 44 3.84 6.99 0.16
CA GLN A 44 2.44 7.14 0.54
C GLN A 44 1.75 5.78 0.71
N MET A 45 1.99 4.79 -0.16
CA MET A 45 1.42 3.44 0.01
C MET A 45 1.85 2.77 1.32
N GLU A 46 3.16 2.80 1.61
CA GLU A 46 3.71 2.22 2.82
C GLU A 46 3.20 2.92 4.08
N LYS A 47 2.78 4.19 3.96
CA LYS A 47 2.17 5.00 5.01
C LYS A 47 0.66 4.79 5.10
N THR A 48 -0.06 4.60 4.00
CA THR A 48 -1.50 4.28 3.94
C THR A 48 -1.78 2.89 4.46
N ALA A 49 -0.89 1.91 4.22
CA ALA A 49 -0.91 0.62 4.90
C ALA A 49 -0.86 0.75 6.45
N ARG A 50 -0.35 1.88 6.97
CA ARG A 50 -0.30 2.20 8.41
C ARG A 50 -1.49 3.01 8.92
N LYS A 51 -2.33 3.55 8.03
CA LYS A 51 -3.50 4.39 8.39
C LYS A 51 -4.77 3.72 7.87
N GLN A 52 -5.43 2.93 8.73
CA GLN A 52 -6.81 2.52 8.46
C GLN A 52 -7.74 3.64 8.94
N HIS A 53 -8.53 4.20 8.03
CA HIS A 53 -9.56 5.19 8.34
C HIS A 53 -10.91 4.49 8.41
N SER A 54 -11.56 4.52 9.57
CA SER A 54 -12.82 3.81 9.85
C SER A 54 -14.08 4.61 9.50
N GLN A 55 -13.97 5.68 8.70
CA GLN A 55 -15.10 6.59 8.37
C GLN A 55 -15.28 6.86 6.86
N ASP A 56 -14.59 6.11 5.99
CA ASP A 56 -14.66 6.37 4.55
C ASP A 56 -15.90 5.70 3.92
N ILE A 57 -16.72 6.48 3.20
CA ILE A 57 -17.89 5.97 2.48
C ILE A 57 -17.43 5.38 1.14
N PRO A 58 -17.59 4.07 0.89
CA PRO A 58 -17.22 3.47 -0.38
C PRO A 58 -18.20 3.92 -1.48
N ILE A 59 -17.65 4.30 -2.64
CA ILE A 59 -18.42 4.70 -3.82
C ILE A 59 -18.10 3.74 -4.97
N CYS A 60 -19.13 3.28 -5.69
CA CYS A 60 -18.91 2.62 -6.97
C CYS A 60 -18.54 3.66 -8.03
N CYS A 61 -17.50 3.39 -8.83
CA CYS A 61 -17.07 4.29 -9.92
C CYS A 61 -18.23 4.69 -10.85
N ASN A 62 -19.17 3.76 -11.11
CA ASN A 62 -20.32 4.03 -11.97
C ASN A 62 -21.36 4.97 -11.34
N ASP A 63 -21.31 5.18 -10.03
CA ASP A 63 -22.22 6.05 -9.26
C ASP A 63 -21.57 7.38 -8.87
N ILE A 64 -20.45 7.74 -9.50
CA ILE A 64 -19.62 8.88 -9.10
C ILE A 64 -20.37 10.23 -9.10
N PHE A 65 -21.37 10.40 -9.96
CA PHE A 65 -22.24 11.59 -10.06
C PHE A 65 -23.59 11.44 -9.33
N LYS A 66 -23.87 10.30 -8.69
CA LYS A 66 -25.13 10.07 -7.97
C LYS A 66 -25.02 10.55 -6.52
N ALA A 67 -26.11 11.11 -5.98
CA ALA A 67 -26.20 11.50 -4.58
C ALA A 67 -26.02 10.28 -3.65
N SER A 68 -25.44 10.50 -2.46
CA SER A 68 -25.28 9.43 -1.48
C SER A 68 -26.66 8.97 -0.96
N PRO A 69 -26.86 7.66 -0.73
CA PRO A 69 -28.17 7.10 -0.34
C PRO A 69 -28.55 7.33 1.15
N GLU A 70 -27.94 8.29 1.86
CA GLU A 70 -28.20 8.51 3.28
C GLU A 70 -29.55 9.21 3.53
N PRO A 71 -30.44 8.67 4.39
CA PRO A 71 -31.72 9.29 4.71
C PRO A 71 -31.48 10.60 5.50
N GLY A 72 -31.87 11.74 4.92
CA GLY A 72 -31.78 13.06 5.56
C GLY A 72 -30.93 14.10 4.82
N CYS A 73 -30.29 13.76 3.71
CA CYS A 73 -29.57 14.69 2.82
C CYS A 73 -30.36 15.02 1.54
N GLU A 74 -31.65 15.35 1.65
CA GLU A 74 -32.48 15.71 0.48
C GLU A 74 -32.07 17.07 -0.15
N ASP A 75 -31.21 17.85 0.51
CA ASP A 75 -30.70 19.15 0.04
C ASP A 75 -29.17 19.17 -0.16
N LYS A 76 -28.60 18.26 -0.96
CA LYS A 76 -27.26 18.47 -1.55
C LYS A 76 -27.41 18.72 -3.05
N ASP A 77 -26.92 19.89 -3.48
CA ASP A 77 -26.82 20.30 -4.88
C ASP A 77 -26.38 19.15 -5.79
N GLN A 78 -26.94 19.07 -7.00
CA GLN A 78 -26.57 18.10 -8.02
C GLN A 78 -25.04 18.02 -8.15
N ILE A 79 -24.46 16.84 -7.99
CA ILE A 79 -23.00 16.64 -8.05
C ILE A 79 -22.56 16.82 -9.52
N LYS A 80 -22.01 18.00 -9.83
CA LYS A 80 -21.55 18.34 -11.19
C LYS A 80 -20.06 18.07 -11.37
N ASN A 81 -19.24 18.57 -10.45
CA ASN A 81 -17.78 18.53 -10.55
C ASN A 81 -17.20 17.52 -9.55
N VAL A 82 -16.59 16.46 -10.08
CA VAL A 82 -15.91 15.44 -9.29
C VAL A 82 -14.40 15.49 -9.55
N LEU A 83 -13.61 15.53 -8.47
CA LEU A 83 -12.17 15.36 -8.53
C LEU A 83 -11.79 14.03 -7.90
N THR A 84 -11.14 13.15 -8.66
CA THR A 84 -10.61 11.88 -8.16
C THR A 84 -9.10 11.97 -8.00
N LYS A 85 -8.64 11.82 -6.76
CA LYS A 85 -7.23 11.74 -6.40
C LYS A 85 -6.75 10.29 -6.37
N GLY A 86 -5.48 10.10 -6.66
CA GLY A 86 -4.82 8.81 -6.47
C GLY A 86 -3.36 8.84 -6.89
N MET A 87 -2.55 7.95 -6.32
CA MET A 87 -1.13 7.77 -6.68
C MET A 87 -0.97 7.37 -8.16
N ALA A 88 0.21 7.50 -8.76
CA ALA A 88 0.42 6.98 -10.11
C ALA A 88 0.32 5.45 -10.10
N GLY A 89 -0.04 4.89 -11.26
CA GLY A 89 -0.29 3.45 -11.39
C GLY A 89 -1.50 2.90 -10.61
N ILE A 90 -2.16 3.68 -9.74
CA ILE A 90 -3.28 3.22 -8.88
C ILE A 90 -4.54 2.81 -9.68
N GLY A 91 -4.62 3.19 -10.96
CA GLY A 91 -5.73 2.88 -11.85
C GLY A 91 -6.74 4.00 -12.08
N LYS A 92 -6.34 5.28 -11.94
CA LYS A 92 -7.16 6.45 -12.30
C LYS A 92 -7.70 6.37 -13.74
N THR A 93 -6.79 6.32 -14.72
CA THR A 93 -7.13 6.19 -16.14
C THR A 93 -7.91 4.91 -16.42
N VAL A 94 -7.55 3.76 -15.82
CA VAL A 94 -8.28 2.50 -16.01
C VAL A 94 -9.73 2.59 -15.48
N SER A 95 -9.96 3.35 -14.41
CA SER A 95 -11.31 3.61 -13.88
C SER A 95 -12.15 4.44 -14.84
N VAL A 96 -11.55 5.47 -15.45
CA VAL A 96 -12.17 6.28 -16.51
C VAL A 96 -12.52 5.40 -17.71
N GLN A 97 -11.58 4.59 -18.18
CA GLN A 97 -11.79 3.67 -19.31
C GLN A 97 -12.93 2.67 -19.02
N LYS A 98 -12.98 2.13 -17.79
CA LYS A 98 -14.05 1.20 -17.40
C LYS A 98 -15.42 1.87 -17.35
N PHE A 99 -15.50 3.10 -16.81
CA PHE A 99 -16.72 3.90 -16.76
C PHE A 99 -17.27 4.16 -18.18
N ILE A 100 -16.39 4.54 -19.11
CA ILE A 100 -16.74 4.76 -20.52
C ILE A 100 -17.20 3.46 -21.18
N LEU A 101 -16.50 2.34 -20.93
CA LEU A 101 -16.84 1.05 -21.51
C LEU A 101 -18.23 0.58 -21.04
N ASP A 102 -18.55 0.70 -19.75
CA ASP A 102 -19.87 0.33 -19.24
C ASP A 102 -20.99 1.20 -19.79
N TRP A 103 -20.74 2.50 -19.99
CA TRP A 103 -21.67 3.39 -20.69
C TRP A 103 -21.86 2.97 -22.16
N ALA A 104 -20.77 2.74 -22.89
CA ALA A 104 -20.79 2.36 -24.30
C ALA A 104 -21.38 0.96 -24.56
N GLU A 105 -21.36 0.07 -23.55
CA GLU A 105 -22.00 -1.26 -23.58
C GLU A 105 -23.47 -1.24 -23.15
N GLY A 106 -24.02 -0.09 -22.77
CA GLY A 106 -25.42 0.04 -22.38
C GLY A 106 -25.73 -0.37 -20.94
N LYS A 107 -24.72 -0.55 -20.08
CA LYS A 107 -24.88 -1.14 -18.74
C LYS A 107 -25.30 -0.13 -17.68
N VAL A 108 -24.74 1.07 -17.71
CA VAL A 108 -24.91 2.12 -16.69
C VAL A 108 -24.91 3.51 -17.33
N ASN A 109 -25.40 4.52 -16.59
CA ASN A 109 -25.39 5.94 -16.97
C ASN A 109 -25.98 6.24 -18.37
N GLN A 110 -27.04 5.50 -18.75
CA GLN A 110 -27.72 5.65 -20.05
C GLN A 110 -28.54 6.92 -20.16
N ASP A 111 -28.62 7.70 -19.08
CA ASP A 111 -29.16 9.05 -19.03
C ASP A 111 -28.17 10.11 -19.56
N VAL A 112 -26.92 9.73 -19.87
CA VAL A 112 -25.89 10.58 -20.47
C VAL A 112 -25.86 10.40 -21.98
N ASP A 113 -26.06 11.48 -22.73
CA ASP A 113 -26.08 11.47 -24.21
C ASP A 113 -24.68 11.52 -24.81
N PHE A 114 -23.80 12.37 -24.24
CA PHE A 114 -22.43 12.57 -24.75
C PHE A 114 -21.39 12.38 -23.64
N MET A 115 -20.29 11.72 -23.97
CA MET A 115 -19.15 11.53 -23.08
C MET A 115 -17.84 11.86 -23.81
N PHE A 116 -17.20 12.94 -23.40
CA PHE A 116 -15.96 13.45 -23.98
C PHE A 116 -14.78 13.20 -23.05
N VAL A 117 -13.67 12.71 -23.60
CA VAL A 117 -12.46 12.41 -22.84
C VAL A 117 -11.35 13.30 -23.36
N LEU A 118 -10.81 14.15 -22.47
CA LEU A 118 -9.83 15.17 -22.79
C LEU A 118 -8.61 15.00 -21.88
N PRO A 119 -7.61 14.17 -22.25
CA PRO A 119 -6.41 14.00 -21.45
C PRO A 119 -5.59 15.29 -21.40
N PHE A 120 -5.17 15.72 -20.21
CA PHE A 120 -4.33 16.92 -20.04
C PHE A 120 -3.00 16.83 -20.79
N ARG A 121 -2.46 15.61 -20.92
CA ARG A 121 -1.29 15.29 -21.75
C ARG A 121 -1.42 15.82 -23.17
N GLU A 122 -2.59 15.66 -23.77
CA GLU A 122 -2.88 16.08 -25.14
C GLU A 122 -3.20 17.58 -25.21
N LEU A 123 -3.94 18.09 -24.23
CA LEU A 123 -4.26 19.52 -24.12
C LEU A 123 -3.00 20.39 -24.03
N ASN A 124 -1.92 19.88 -23.42
CA ASN A 124 -0.63 20.57 -23.36
C ASN A 124 -0.06 20.95 -24.75
N LEU A 125 -0.38 20.20 -25.80
CA LEU A 125 0.12 20.44 -27.16
C LEU A 125 -0.48 21.70 -27.78
N ILE A 126 -1.65 22.12 -27.30
CA ILE A 126 -2.42 23.25 -27.82
C ILE A 126 -2.56 24.40 -26.82
N LYS A 127 -1.82 24.36 -25.70
CA LYS A 127 -1.92 25.35 -24.62
C LYS A 127 -1.73 26.81 -25.08
N ASP A 128 -0.91 27.03 -26.10
CA ASP A 128 -0.55 28.37 -26.60
C ASP A 128 -1.48 28.83 -27.75
N HIS A 129 -2.49 28.05 -28.10
CA HIS A 129 -3.44 28.33 -29.18
C HIS A 129 -4.80 28.72 -28.63
N GLN A 130 -5.57 29.49 -29.42
CA GLN A 130 -6.96 29.79 -29.12
C GLN A 130 -7.89 28.78 -29.80
N TYR A 131 -8.87 28.30 -29.04
CA TYR A 131 -9.85 27.29 -29.41
C TYR A 131 -11.24 27.73 -28.99
N SER A 132 -12.26 27.35 -29.76
CA SER A 132 -13.62 27.26 -29.23
C SER A 132 -13.86 25.86 -28.67
N LEU A 133 -14.80 25.70 -27.74
CA LEU A 133 -15.11 24.38 -27.18
C LEU A 133 -15.56 23.41 -28.27
N HIS A 134 -16.39 23.88 -29.22
CA HIS A 134 -16.81 23.05 -30.34
C HIS A 134 -15.63 22.62 -31.22
N ARG A 135 -14.70 23.53 -31.54
CA ARG A 135 -13.50 23.18 -32.33
C ARG A 135 -12.62 22.18 -31.60
N LEU A 136 -12.43 22.38 -30.29
CA LEU A 136 -11.68 21.45 -29.44
C LEU A 136 -12.30 20.05 -29.51
N LEU A 137 -13.63 19.94 -29.35
CA LEU A 137 -14.34 18.66 -29.44
C LEU A 137 -14.21 18.00 -30.81
N LEU A 138 -14.27 18.76 -31.90
CA LEU A 138 -14.08 18.23 -33.26
C LEU A 138 -12.67 17.67 -33.48
N ASP A 139 -11.65 18.27 -32.89
CA ASP A 139 -10.27 17.79 -33.06
C ASP A 139 -10.02 16.50 -32.26
N PHE A 140 -10.69 16.29 -31.12
CA PHE A 140 -10.65 15.02 -30.36
C PHE A 140 -11.60 13.95 -30.90
N HIS A 141 -12.71 14.37 -31.49
CA HIS A 141 -13.79 13.52 -32.00
C HIS A 141 -14.25 14.00 -33.39
N PRO A 142 -13.46 13.74 -34.45
CA PRO A 142 -13.78 14.20 -35.80
C PRO A 142 -15.12 13.69 -36.34
N GLU A 143 -15.65 12.61 -35.76
CA GLU A 143 -16.95 12.05 -36.11
C GLU A 143 -18.13 12.99 -35.81
N LEU A 144 -17.91 14.08 -35.07
CA LEU A 144 -18.92 15.07 -34.71
C LEU A 144 -19.00 16.24 -35.71
N GLN A 145 -18.26 16.20 -36.83
CA GLN A 145 -18.16 17.31 -37.78
C GLN A 145 -19.51 17.79 -38.35
N ASP A 146 -20.48 16.88 -38.48
CA ASP A 146 -21.81 17.19 -39.03
C ASP A 146 -22.82 17.63 -37.94
N LEU A 147 -22.41 17.71 -36.67
CA LEU A 147 -23.27 18.00 -35.53
C LEU A 147 -23.36 19.52 -35.29
N ASP A 148 -24.57 20.06 -35.11
CA ASP A 148 -24.77 21.46 -34.69
C ASP A 148 -24.22 21.65 -33.26
N SER A 149 -23.42 22.68 -33.06
CA SER A 149 -22.82 23.01 -31.77
C SER A 149 -23.85 23.27 -30.66
N LYS A 150 -25.09 23.67 -31.00
CA LYS A 150 -26.14 23.95 -30.00
C LYS A 150 -26.70 22.70 -29.31
N ILE A 151 -26.50 21.51 -29.90
CA ILE A 151 -27.05 20.26 -29.36
C ILE A 151 -26.45 19.92 -27.98
N TYR A 152 -25.24 20.41 -27.68
CA TYR A 152 -24.59 20.17 -26.39
C TYR A 152 -25.32 20.87 -25.23
N GLU A 153 -26.11 21.92 -25.50
CA GLU A 153 -26.88 22.64 -24.49
C GLU A 153 -28.19 21.91 -24.12
N GLU A 154 -28.72 21.12 -25.06
CA GLU A 154 -29.98 20.37 -24.89
C GLU A 154 -29.77 18.96 -24.31
N CYS A 155 -28.53 18.46 -24.37
CA CYS A 155 -28.15 17.11 -23.98
C CYS A 155 -27.44 17.06 -22.62
N LYS A 156 -27.48 15.90 -21.97
CA LYS A 156 -26.67 15.62 -20.79
C LYS A 156 -25.27 15.20 -21.21
N VAL A 157 -24.30 16.10 -21.00
CA VAL A 157 -22.90 15.93 -21.41
C VAL A 157 -22.01 15.63 -20.20
N VAL A 158 -21.11 14.65 -20.33
CA VAL A 158 -20.04 14.37 -19.39
C VAL A 158 -18.69 14.71 -20.02
N PHE A 159 -17.90 15.56 -19.37
CA PHE A 159 -16.50 15.82 -19.70
C PHE A 159 -15.60 15.10 -18.69
N ILE A 160 -14.65 14.31 -19.20
CA ILE A 160 -13.65 13.62 -18.41
C ILE A 160 -12.28 14.19 -18.75
N PHE A 161 -11.68 14.93 -17.81
CA PHE A 161 -10.32 15.43 -17.92
C PHE A 161 -9.36 14.49 -17.17
N ASP A 162 -8.63 13.67 -17.92
CA ASP A 162 -7.73 12.67 -17.33
C ASP A 162 -6.31 13.24 -17.17
N GLY A 163 -5.72 13.08 -15.98
CA GLY A 163 -4.30 13.35 -15.72
C GLY A 163 -3.93 14.81 -15.47
N LEU A 164 -4.65 15.55 -14.60
CA LEU A 164 -4.32 16.95 -14.29
C LEU A 164 -2.87 17.16 -13.81
N ASP A 165 -2.28 16.15 -13.17
CA ASP A 165 -0.87 16.18 -12.75
C ASP A 165 0.14 16.15 -13.90
N GLU A 166 -0.30 15.87 -15.11
CA GLU A 166 0.49 15.92 -16.34
C GLU A 166 0.29 17.26 -17.06
N SER A 167 -0.57 18.16 -16.54
CA SER A 167 -0.85 19.47 -17.12
C SER A 167 0.34 20.43 -17.00
N ARG A 168 0.69 21.06 -18.11
CA ARG A 168 1.55 22.25 -18.20
C ARG A 168 0.73 23.54 -18.33
N ILE A 169 -0.60 23.41 -18.32
CA ILE A 169 -1.56 24.50 -18.39
C ILE A 169 -1.88 24.95 -16.98
N THR A 170 -1.67 26.24 -16.70
CA THR A 170 -2.08 26.84 -15.42
C THR A 170 -3.55 27.19 -15.49
N LEU A 171 -4.41 26.48 -14.76
CA LEU A 171 -5.84 26.77 -14.73
C LEU A 171 -6.12 28.06 -13.95
N ILE A 172 -6.55 29.11 -14.65
CA ILE A 172 -6.86 30.42 -14.05
C ILE A 172 -8.37 30.53 -13.84
N PHE A 173 -8.79 30.73 -12.58
CA PHE A 173 -10.20 30.90 -12.20
C PHE A 173 -10.59 32.37 -11.99
N SER A 174 -10.15 33.27 -12.87
CA SER A 174 -10.50 34.70 -12.83
C SER A 174 -11.94 34.95 -13.25
N ASP A 175 -12.60 35.96 -12.66
CA ASP A 175 -13.96 36.38 -13.01
C ASP A 175 -13.99 37.39 -14.18
N GLU A 176 -12.82 37.80 -14.69
CA GLU A 176 -12.68 38.79 -15.75
C GLU A 176 -12.94 38.23 -17.17
N GLN A 177 -12.89 36.91 -17.35
CA GLN A 177 -13.03 36.25 -18.66
C GLN A 177 -14.15 35.19 -18.61
N LYS A 178 -15.37 35.63 -18.93
CA LYS A 178 -16.58 34.81 -18.92
C LYS A 178 -16.96 34.43 -20.35
N ILE A 179 -17.00 33.12 -20.61
CA ILE A 179 -17.37 32.53 -21.90
C ILE A 179 -18.63 31.72 -21.69
N SER A 180 -19.63 31.96 -22.53
CA SER A 180 -20.93 31.28 -22.44
C SER A 180 -21.33 30.55 -23.72
N ASP A 181 -20.73 30.89 -24.87
CA ASP A 181 -21.01 30.26 -26.16
C ASP A 181 -19.93 29.23 -26.49
N VAL A 182 -20.34 28.04 -26.92
CA VAL A 182 -19.45 26.94 -27.34
C VAL A 182 -18.62 27.26 -28.59
N THR A 183 -18.99 28.30 -29.34
CA THR A 183 -18.30 28.77 -30.56
C THR A 183 -17.30 29.90 -30.31
N GLU A 184 -17.33 30.52 -29.13
CA GLU A 184 -16.41 31.60 -28.75
C GLU A 184 -14.99 31.05 -28.52
N THR A 185 -13.98 31.75 -29.06
CA THR A 185 -12.58 31.31 -29.02
C THR A 185 -11.84 31.87 -27.82
N SER A 186 -11.14 31.02 -27.07
CA SER A 186 -10.26 31.41 -25.97
C SER A 186 -9.15 30.40 -25.73
N THR A 187 -8.31 30.62 -24.74
CA THR A 187 -7.28 29.66 -24.33
C THR A 187 -7.89 28.47 -23.60
N VAL A 188 -7.20 27.33 -23.63
CA VAL A 188 -7.71 26.05 -23.08
C VAL A 188 -7.97 26.15 -21.58
N ASP A 189 -7.14 26.88 -20.83
CA ASP A 189 -7.34 27.09 -19.39
C ASP A 189 -8.66 27.82 -19.08
N VAL A 190 -9.03 28.81 -19.91
CA VAL A 190 -10.25 29.60 -19.76
C VAL A 190 -11.48 28.77 -20.12
N LEU A 191 -11.40 27.93 -21.17
CA LEU A 191 -12.48 27.01 -21.53
C LEU A 191 -12.76 26.01 -20.40
N ILE A 192 -11.72 25.38 -19.85
CA ILE A 192 -11.86 24.41 -18.75
C ILE A 192 -12.38 25.10 -17.48
N SER A 193 -11.86 26.27 -17.13
CA SER A 193 -12.30 26.98 -15.94
C SER A 193 -13.76 27.46 -16.05
N ASN A 194 -14.21 27.91 -17.23
CA ASN A 194 -15.61 28.30 -17.47
C ASN A 194 -16.57 27.09 -17.47
N LEU A 195 -16.15 25.93 -17.99
CA LEU A 195 -16.90 24.66 -17.82
C LEU A 195 -17.08 24.34 -16.33
N MET A 196 -16.00 24.38 -15.55
CA MET A 196 -16.04 24.09 -14.11
C MET A 196 -16.87 25.10 -13.31
N LYS A 197 -16.86 26.37 -13.70
CA LYS A 197 -17.72 27.41 -13.11
C LYS A 197 -19.20 27.23 -13.46
N GLY A 198 -19.51 26.44 -14.49
CA GLY A 198 -20.86 26.29 -15.05
C GLY A 198 -21.31 27.50 -15.88
N GLU A 199 -20.35 28.33 -16.34
CA GLU A 199 -20.62 29.45 -17.24
C GLU A 199 -20.73 29.00 -18.69
N LEU A 200 -19.97 27.96 -19.03
CA LEU A 200 -20.04 27.25 -20.31
C LEU A 200 -20.69 25.88 -20.06
N LEU A 201 -21.75 25.55 -20.80
CA LEU A 201 -22.56 24.33 -20.63
C LEU A 201 -22.96 24.04 -19.17
N PRO A 202 -23.89 24.81 -18.57
CA PRO A 202 -24.22 24.74 -17.13
C PRO A 202 -24.73 23.37 -16.64
N SER A 203 -25.26 22.55 -17.55
CA SER A 203 -25.78 21.20 -17.28
C SER A 203 -24.71 20.10 -17.37
N ALA A 204 -23.48 20.44 -17.78
CA ALA A 204 -22.41 19.49 -17.94
C ALA A 204 -21.94 18.90 -16.61
N LEU A 205 -21.60 17.61 -16.66
CA LEU A 205 -20.95 16.89 -15.57
C LEU A 205 -19.45 16.80 -15.87
N ILE A 206 -18.61 17.06 -14.87
CA ILE A 206 -17.17 17.14 -15.05
C ILE A 206 -16.49 16.16 -14.09
N TRP A 207 -15.68 15.27 -14.63
CA TRP A 207 -14.83 14.37 -13.86
C TRP A 207 -13.36 14.64 -14.17
N ILE A 208 -12.58 14.93 -13.14
CA ILE A 208 -11.14 15.20 -13.26
C ILE A 208 -10.37 14.15 -12.47
N THR A 209 -9.33 13.57 -13.05
CA THR A 209 -8.40 12.69 -12.33
C THR A 209 -7.07 13.41 -12.09
N SER A 210 -6.46 13.21 -10.93
CA SER A 210 -5.19 13.87 -10.59
C SER A 210 -4.40 13.12 -9.51
N ARG A 211 -3.08 13.34 -9.47
CA ARG A 211 -2.29 13.06 -8.26
C ARG A 211 -2.58 14.08 -7.15
N PRO A 212 -2.45 13.69 -5.86
CA PRO A 212 -2.75 14.60 -4.74
C PRO A 212 -2.02 15.95 -4.79
N ALA A 213 -0.78 15.98 -5.27
CA ALA A 213 0.03 17.20 -5.36
C ALA A 213 -0.52 18.22 -6.37
N ALA A 214 -1.00 17.77 -7.53
CA ALA A 214 -1.52 18.65 -8.59
C ALA A 214 -3.00 19.03 -8.40
N ALA A 215 -3.72 18.29 -7.56
CA ALA A 215 -5.14 18.54 -7.32
C ALA A 215 -5.46 19.93 -6.72
N ASN A 216 -4.47 20.61 -6.13
CA ASN A 216 -4.64 21.95 -5.56
C ASN A 216 -4.69 23.07 -6.62
N GLN A 217 -4.39 22.75 -7.88
CA GLN A 217 -4.56 23.69 -8.98
C GLN A 217 -6.04 24.12 -9.13
N ILE A 218 -6.97 23.32 -8.63
CA ILE A 218 -8.40 23.58 -8.66
C ILE A 218 -8.86 24.01 -7.26
N PRO A 219 -9.43 25.23 -7.12
CA PRO A 219 -10.02 25.67 -5.85
C PRO A 219 -11.16 24.75 -5.39
N SER A 220 -11.18 24.40 -4.10
CA SER A 220 -12.18 23.48 -3.53
C SER A 220 -13.63 23.95 -3.70
N LYS A 221 -13.86 25.26 -3.81
CA LYS A 221 -15.20 25.83 -4.08
C LYS A 221 -15.82 25.39 -5.41
N TYR A 222 -15.02 24.91 -6.37
CA TYR A 222 -15.50 24.40 -7.66
C TYR A 222 -15.59 22.88 -7.69
N ILE A 223 -15.38 22.18 -6.57
CA ILE A 223 -15.42 20.72 -6.48
C ILE A 223 -16.61 20.35 -5.61
N ASN A 224 -17.61 19.69 -6.18
CA ASN A 224 -18.77 19.22 -5.42
C ASN A 224 -18.46 17.94 -4.64
N ARG A 225 -17.63 17.07 -5.22
CA ARG A 225 -17.25 15.79 -4.63
C ARG A 225 -15.77 15.52 -4.85
N LEU A 226 -15.10 15.14 -3.77
CA LEU A 226 -13.72 14.69 -3.79
C LEU A 226 -13.67 13.20 -3.50
N THR A 227 -13.13 12.41 -4.44
CA THR A 227 -12.93 10.97 -4.26
C THR A 227 -11.46 10.60 -4.29
N GLU A 228 -11.12 9.48 -3.66
CA GLU A 228 -9.76 8.95 -3.64
C GLU A 228 -9.76 7.46 -4.00
N ILE A 229 -8.95 7.07 -4.99
CA ILE A 229 -8.71 5.66 -5.30
C ILE A 229 -7.64 5.15 -4.33
N GLN A 230 -8.02 4.18 -3.50
CA GLN A 230 -7.12 3.58 -2.53
C GLN A 230 -6.27 2.44 -3.12
N GLY A 231 -6.64 1.84 -4.26
CA GLY A 231 -5.92 0.69 -4.83
C GLY A 231 -6.56 -0.65 -4.47
N PHE A 232 -5.77 -1.73 -4.52
CA PHE A 232 -6.25 -3.09 -4.22
C PHE A 232 -6.10 -3.44 -2.74
N ASN A 233 -7.21 -3.86 -2.14
CA ASN A 233 -7.23 -4.57 -0.86
C ASN A 233 -6.77 -6.04 -1.04
N GLU A 234 -6.63 -6.77 0.06
CA GLU A 234 -6.13 -8.14 0.04
C GLU A 234 -6.94 -9.10 -0.87
N PRO A 235 -8.28 -9.14 -0.79
CA PRO A 235 -9.08 -9.92 -1.75
C PRO A 235 -8.89 -9.51 -3.21
N GLN A 236 -8.82 -8.20 -3.50
CA GLN A 236 -8.67 -7.67 -4.85
C GLN A 236 -7.31 -8.01 -5.46
N LYS A 237 -6.23 -8.04 -4.65
CA LYS A 237 -4.91 -8.51 -5.10
C LYS A 237 -5.00 -9.95 -5.63
N GLU A 238 -5.60 -10.85 -4.86
CA GLU A 238 -5.78 -12.24 -5.28
C GLU A 238 -6.68 -12.37 -6.51
N GLU A 239 -7.79 -11.63 -6.53
CA GLU A 239 -8.73 -11.60 -7.65
C GLU A 239 -8.04 -11.21 -8.95
N TYR A 240 -7.21 -10.15 -8.91
CA TYR A 240 -6.44 -9.70 -10.05
C TYR A 240 -5.54 -10.82 -10.61
N PHE A 241 -4.72 -11.44 -9.76
CA PHE A 241 -3.80 -12.51 -10.21
C PHE A 241 -4.56 -13.72 -10.76
N ARG A 242 -5.68 -14.13 -10.13
CA ARG A 242 -6.49 -15.26 -10.61
C ARG A 242 -7.22 -14.99 -11.92
N LYS A 243 -7.66 -13.75 -12.15
CA LYS A 243 -8.29 -13.32 -13.40
C LYS A 243 -7.27 -13.26 -14.55
N ARG A 244 -6.07 -12.80 -14.25
CA ARG A 244 -4.99 -12.60 -15.23
C ARG A 244 -4.32 -13.91 -15.62
N ILE A 245 -4.01 -14.76 -14.66
CA ILE A 245 -3.28 -16.02 -14.88
C ILE A 245 -4.30 -17.13 -15.11
N SER A 246 -4.28 -17.72 -16.31
CA SER A 246 -5.27 -18.75 -16.69
C SER A 246 -5.08 -20.07 -15.93
N ASP A 247 -3.83 -20.46 -15.65
CA ASP A 247 -3.51 -21.64 -14.82
C ASP A 247 -3.64 -21.32 -13.33
N GLN A 248 -4.65 -21.90 -12.67
CA GLN A 248 -4.94 -21.66 -11.24
C GLN A 248 -3.86 -22.20 -10.29
N HIS A 249 -3.10 -23.22 -10.69
CA HIS A 249 -1.98 -23.72 -9.88
C HIS A 249 -0.81 -22.72 -9.93
N GLN A 250 -0.48 -22.20 -11.12
CA GLN A 250 0.51 -21.13 -11.25
C GLN A 250 0.05 -19.86 -10.52
N ALA A 251 -1.21 -19.45 -10.65
CA ALA A 251 -1.77 -18.31 -9.94
C ALA A 251 -1.63 -18.46 -8.43
N SER A 252 -1.98 -19.62 -7.87
CA SER A 252 -1.84 -19.90 -6.44
C SER A 252 -0.38 -19.83 -5.97
N ARG A 253 0.54 -20.31 -6.80
CA ARG A 253 1.98 -20.30 -6.50
C ARG A 253 2.56 -18.87 -6.53
N ILE A 254 2.15 -18.06 -7.49
CA ILE A 254 2.50 -16.63 -7.59
C ILE A 254 1.94 -15.84 -6.41
N ILE A 255 0.65 -16.00 -6.11
CA ILE A 255 -0.01 -15.36 -4.96
C ILE A 255 0.72 -15.73 -3.66
N SER A 256 1.07 -17.01 -3.49
CA SER A 256 1.82 -17.47 -2.31
C SER A 256 3.20 -16.82 -2.21
N HIS A 257 3.92 -16.66 -3.32
CA HIS A 257 5.23 -15.98 -3.32
C HIS A 257 5.09 -14.49 -2.99
N ILE A 258 4.15 -13.80 -3.64
CA ILE A 258 3.89 -12.39 -3.40
C ILE A 258 3.52 -12.16 -1.93
N LYS A 259 2.66 -12.99 -1.33
CA LYS A 259 2.31 -12.88 0.09
C LYS A 259 3.49 -13.07 1.04
N ARG A 260 4.46 -13.91 0.66
CA ARG A 260 5.69 -14.15 1.42
C ARG A 260 6.66 -12.95 1.32
N ALA A 261 6.88 -12.44 0.11
CA ALA A 261 7.76 -11.31 -0.15
C ALA A 261 7.05 -9.98 0.20
N ARG A 262 7.19 -9.51 1.45
CA ARG A 262 6.39 -8.39 1.99
C ARG A 262 6.51 -7.08 1.21
N SER A 263 7.72 -6.76 0.73
CA SER A 263 7.94 -5.60 -0.13
C SER A 263 7.07 -5.68 -1.39
N LEU A 264 7.11 -6.81 -2.09
CA LEU A 264 6.28 -7.06 -3.28
C LEU A 264 4.78 -7.02 -2.96
N HIS A 265 4.39 -7.62 -1.82
CA HIS A 265 3.01 -7.66 -1.37
C HIS A 265 2.39 -6.28 -1.13
N ILE A 266 3.16 -5.38 -0.50
CA ILE A 266 2.75 -4.00 -0.26
C ILE A 266 2.66 -3.26 -1.59
N MET A 267 3.64 -3.43 -2.47
CA MET A 267 3.66 -2.78 -3.78
C MET A 267 2.48 -3.21 -4.67
N CYS A 268 2.03 -4.47 -4.56
CA CYS A 268 0.82 -4.97 -5.23
C CYS A 268 -0.49 -4.32 -4.75
N HIS A 269 -0.44 -3.40 -3.77
CA HIS A 269 -1.58 -2.52 -3.50
C HIS A 269 -1.85 -1.55 -4.67
N ILE A 270 -0.80 -1.15 -5.40
CA ILE A 270 -0.94 -0.41 -6.66
C ILE A 270 -1.05 -1.44 -7.82
N PRO A 271 -2.12 -1.38 -8.65
CA PRO A 271 -2.33 -2.33 -9.74
C PRO A 271 -1.20 -2.44 -10.77
N VAL A 272 -0.46 -1.36 -11.07
CA VAL A 272 0.68 -1.44 -12.01
C VAL A 272 1.76 -2.40 -11.52
N PHE A 273 1.97 -2.53 -10.22
CA PHE A 273 2.93 -3.51 -9.69
C PHE A 273 2.37 -4.92 -9.69
N CYS A 274 1.05 -5.11 -9.58
CA CYS A 274 0.46 -6.43 -9.85
C CYS A 274 0.69 -6.86 -11.30
N TRP A 275 0.54 -5.92 -12.23
CA TRP A 275 0.82 -6.14 -13.64
C TRP A 275 2.28 -6.53 -13.86
N ILE A 276 3.25 -5.70 -13.43
CA ILE A 276 4.70 -6.01 -13.51
C ILE A 276 4.99 -7.38 -12.86
N SER A 277 4.46 -7.61 -11.66
CA SER A 277 4.71 -8.84 -10.92
C SER A 277 4.19 -10.07 -11.64
N SER A 278 2.98 -10.00 -12.19
CA SER A 278 2.43 -11.10 -12.96
C SER A 278 3.24 -11.39 -14.22
N THR A 279 3.67 -10.37 -14.97
CA THR A 279 4.46 -10.54 -16.19
C THR A 279 5.79 -11.23 -15.90
N VAL A 280 6.52 -10.75 -14.89
CA VAL A 280 7.81 -11.33 -14.50
C VAL A 280 7.65 -12.76 -13.97
N LEU A 281 6.76 -12.95 -12.99
CA LEU A 281 6.64 -14.22 -12.29
C LEU A 281 6.04 -15.31 -13.18
N GLN A 282 5.11 -14.97 -14.06
CA GLN A 282 4.57 -15.91 -15.04
C GLN A 282 5.67 -16.39 -15.99
N LYS A 283 6.42 -15.45 -16.58
CA LYS A 283 7.46 -15.78 -17.55
C LYS A 283 8.58 -16.63 -16.95
N LEU A 284 9.02 -16.31 -15.73
CA LEU A 284 10.03 -17.09 -15.02
C LEU A 284 9.55 -18.51 -14.68
N LEU A 285 8.29 -18.67 -14.26
CA LEU A 285 7.73 -19.97 -13.92
C LEU A 285 7.44 -20.85 -15.14
N GLU A 286 7.16 -20.25 -16.30
CA GLU A 286 7.02 -20.95 -17.58
C GLU A 286 8.36 -21.52 -18.07
N GLU A 287 9.44 -20.75 -17.94
CA GLU A 287 10.77 -21.13 -18.44
C GLU A 287 11.49 -22.10 -17.51
N ASN A 288 11.33 -21.97 -16.18
CA ASN A 288 11.92 -22.89 -15.21
C ASN A 288 11.13 -22.95 -13.91
N LEU A 289 10.42 -24.06 -13.68
CA LEU A 289 9.62 -24.29 -12.47
C LEU A 289 10.43 -24.24 -11.16
N ARG A 290 11.76 -24.32 -11.21
CA ARG A 290 12.69 -24.21 -10.07
C ARG A 290 13.49 -22.91 -10.04
N ALA A 291 13.23 -21.97 -10.95
CA ALA A 291 13.91 -20.67 -10.94
C ALA A 291 13.76 -19.99 -9.58
N GLU A 292 14.85 -19.39 -9.09
CA GLU A 292 14.81 -18.51 -7.94
C GLU A 292 13.92 -17.32 -8.31
N ILE A 293 12.86 -17.14 -7.52
CA ILE A 293 11.90 -16.09 -7.75
C ILE A 293 12.46 -14.80 -7.13
N PRO A 294 12.42 -13.67 -7.84
CA PRO A 294 12.89 -12.39 -7.31
C PRO A 294 12.34 -12.07 -5.93
N GLN A 295 13.22 -11.64 -5.03
CA GLN A 295 12.89 -11.28 -3.65
C GLN A 295 12.85 -9.77 -3.45
N THR A 296 13.66 -9.03 -4.21
CA THR A 296 13.78 -7.57 -4.10
C THR A 296 13.01 -6.86 -5.22
N LEU A 297 12.71 -5.56 -5.04
CA LEU A 297 12.13 -4.79 -6.14
C LEU A 297 13.12 -4.62 -7.29
N THR A 298 14.40 -4.46 -6.97
CA THR A 298 15.44 -4.30 -7.98
C THR A 298 15.52 -5.52 -8.89
N GLU A 299 15.51 -6.73 -8.34
CA GLU A 299 15.47 -7.97 -9.14
C GLU A 299 14.22 -8.04 -10.01
N MET A 300 13.04 -7.69 -9.49
CA MET A 300 11.80 -7.65 -10.28
C MET A 300 11.91 -6.73 -11.49
N TYR A 301 12.51 -5.55 -11.33
CA TYR A 301 12.67 -4.57 -12.42
C TYR A 301 13.75 -4.99 -13.41
N ILE A 302 14.84 -5.60 -12.95
CA ILE A 302 15.87 -6.20 -13.83
C ILE A 302 15.24 -7.30 -14.69
N HIS A 303 14.53 -8.25 -14.09
CA HIS A 303 13.86 -9.32 -14.84
C HIS A 303 12.80 -8.77 -15.79
N PHE A 304 12.04 -7.76 -15.38
CA PHE A 304 11.09 -7.11 -16.27
C PHE A 304 11.79 -6.52 -17.49
N LEU A 305 12.88 -5.76 -17.30
CA LEU A 305 13.68 -5.19 -18.39
C LEU A 305 14.24 -6.28 -19.33
N LEU A 306 14.78 -7.37 -18.79
CA LEU A 306 15.31 -8.49 -19.56
C LEU A 306 14.22 -9.19 -20.38
N ILE A 307 13.02 -9.37 -19.81
CA ILE A 307 11.87 -9.93 -20.54
C ILE A 307 11.51 -9.03 -21.72
N GLN A 308 11.49 -7.70 -21.54
CA GLN A 308 11.21 -6.77 -22.63
C GLN A 308 12.27 -6.85 -23.75
N ILE A 309 13.55 -6.96 -23.38
CA ILE A 309 14.65 -7.17 -24.34
C ILE A 309 14.50 -8.50 -25.09
N ASN A 310 14.06 -9.57 -24.42
CA ASN A 310 13.85 -10.86 -25.07
C ASN A 310 12.65 -10.83 -26.04
N VAL A 311 11.55 -10.18 -25.65
CA VAL A 311 10.38 -9.98 -26.52
C VAL A 311 10.75 -9.16 -27.77
N ARG A 312 11.65 -8.17 -27.63
CA ARG A 312 12.24 -7.47 -28.77
C ARG A 312 12.96 -8.42 -29.72
N ASN A 313 13.87 -9.24 -29.19
CA ASN A 313 14.73 -10.11 -29.99
C ASN A 313 13.91 -11.11 -30.82
N GLN A 314 12.80 -11.61 -30.28
CA GLN A 314 11.89 -12.51 -30.98
C GLN A 314 11.13 -11.85 -32.14
N LYS A 315 10.94 -10.52 -32.12
CA LYS A 315 10.18 -9.79 -33.14
C LYS A 315 11.02 -9.35 -34.34
N TYR A 316 12.32 -9.16 -34.14
CA TYR A 316 13.25 -8.68 -35.16
C TYR A 316 14.31 -9.77 -35.38
N GLU A 317 13.90 -10.88 -36.02
CA GLU A 317 14.71 -12.09 -36.24
C GLU A 317 15.91 -11.92 -37.21
N ASP A 318 16.17 -10.71 -37.73
CA ASP A 318 17.10 -10.50 -38.85
C ASP A 318 18.54 -10.12 -38.44
N GLY A 319 19.06 -10.69 -37.34
CA GLY A 319 20.44 -10.40 -36.88
C GLY A 319 21.08 -11.53 -36.06
N ASP A 320 22.42 -11.60 -36.10
CA ASP A 320 23.19 -12.48 -35.21
C ASP A 320 23.05 -12.04 -33.74
N ARG A 321 23.14 -12.99 -32.81
CA ARG A 321 22.84 -12.78 -31.37
C ARG A 321 23.72 -11.68 -30.76
N GLU A 322 24.98 -11.60 -31.17
CA GLU A 322 25.93 -10.61 -30.68
C GLU A 322 25.61 -9.19 -31.19
N THR A 323 25.13 -9.07 -32.43
CA THR A 323 24.74 -7.78 -33.02
C THR A 323 23.45 -7.24 -32.41
N LEU A 324 22.48 -8.12 -32.15
CA LEU A 324 21.25 -7.77 -31.43
C LEU A 324 21.55 -7.30 -30.01
N LEU A 325 22.45 -7.98 -29.30
CA LEU A 325 22.86 -7.62 -27.95
C LEU A 325 23.50 -6.22 -27.88
N GLN A 326 24.46 -5.93 -28.76
CA GLN A 326 25.10 -4.61 -28.83
C GLN A 326 24.10 -3.50 -29.18
N SER A 327 23.17 -3.77 -30.10
CA SER A 327 22.08 -2.85 -30.43
C SER A 327 21.19 -2.59 -29.22
N ASN A 328 20.73 -3.65 -28.54
CA ASN A 328 19.89 -3.55 -27.34
C ASN A 328 20.55 -2.72 -26.26
N ARG A 329 21.81 -2.99 -25.97
CA ARG A 329 22.57 -2.26 -24.96
C ARG A 329 22.66 -0.77 -25.28
N LYS A 330 23.06 -0.41 -26.50
CA LYS A 330 23.18 1.00 -26.91
C LYS A 330 21.86 1.75 -26.73
N VAL A 331 20.75 1.08 -27.03
CA VAL A 331 19.40 1.62 -26.87
C VAL A 331 19.05 1.82 -25.40
N ILE A 332 19.18 0.76 -24.58
CA ILE A 332 18.82 0.83 -23.16
C ILE A 332 19.63 1.92 -22.45
N VAL A 333 20.92 2.07 -22.75
CA VAL A 333 21.75 3.12 -22.17
C VAL A 333 21.24 4.53 -22.53
N LYS A 334 20.83 4.78 -23.78
CA LYS A 334 20.24 6.07 -24.17
C LYS A 334 18.89 6.34 -23.48
N LEU A 335 18.06 5.32 -23.34
CA LEU A 335 16.78 5.44 -22.63
C LEU A 335 17.00 5.71 -21.14
N ALA A 336 18.04 5.09 -20.57
CA ALA A 336 18.45 5.29 -19.19
C ALA A 336 19.04 6.69 -18.94
N GLU A 337 19.82 7.21 -19.89
CA GLU A 337 20.28 8.60 -19.88
C GLU A 337 19.11 9.59 -19.90
N LEU A 338 18.14 9.37 -20.79
CA LEU A 338 16.93 10.18 -20.86
C LEU A 338 16.15 10.13 -19.54
N ALA A 339 15.98 8.92 -18.97
CA ALA A 339 15.31 8.73 -17.69
C ALA A 339 15.99 9.54 -16.58
N PHE A 340 17.32 9.47 -16.48
CA PHE A 340 18.11 10.23 -15.51
C PHE A 340 17.96 11.74 -15.68
N LYS A 341 18.17 12.27 -16.89
CA LYS A 341 18.05 13.70 -17.19
C LYS A 341 16.66 14.24 -16.87
N GLN A 342 15.61 13.52 -17.27
CA GLN A 342 14.23 13.96 -17.04
C GLN A 342 13.83 13.82 -15.57
N LEU A 343 14.32 12.79 -14.86
CA LEU A 343 14.09 12.62 -13.42
C LEU A 343 14.69 13.80 -12.64
N MET A 344 15.93 14.19 -12.96
CA MET A 344 16.59 15.34 -12.33
C MET A 344 15.94 16.69 -12.66
N LYS A 345 15.26 16.79 -13.81
CA LYS A 345 14.43 17.95 -14.18
C LYS A 345 13.03 17.92 -13.52
N GLY A 346 12.63 16.83 -12.87
CA GLY A 346 11.28 16.63 -12.33
C GLY A 346 10.21 16.35 -13.39
N ASN A 347 10.62 15.97 -14.60
CA ASN A 347 9.74 15.71 -15.72
C ASN A 347 9.39 14.21 -15.82
N VAL A 348 8.09 13.92 -15.90
CA VAL A 348 7.57 12.56 -16.17
C VAL A 348 7.28 12.35 -17.67
N MET A 349 7.06 13.45 -18.39
CA MET A 349 6.71 13.49 -19.82
C MET A 349 7.79 14.23 -20.60
N PHE A 350 8.08 13.76 -21.82
CA PHE A 350 9.09 14.35 -22.69
C PHE A 350 8.66 14.30 -24.17
N TYR A 351 9.29 15.16 -24.98
CA TYR A 351 8.90 15.46 -26.36
C TYR A 351 10.01 15.05 -27.35
N GLU A 352 9.75 15.22 -28.65
CA GLU A 352 10.73 14.91 -29.70
C GLU A 352 12.04 15.70 -29.55
N GLU A 353 12.00 16.91 -29.00
CA GLU A 353 13.19 17.70 -28.66
C GLU A 353 14.04 16.99 -27.59
N ASP A 354 13.41 16.50 -26.52
CA ASP A 354 14.09 15.82 -25.42
C ASP A 354 14.75 14.50 -25.87
N LEU A 355 14.09 13.78 -26.79
CA LEU A 355 14.63 12.55 -27.38
C LEU A 355 15.87 12.84 -28.23
N ARG A 356 15.82 13.89 -29.06
CA ARG A 356 16.95 14.33 -29.89
C ARG A 356 18.13 14.81 -29.05
N GLU A 357 17.88 15.50 -27.93
CA GLU A 357 18.91 15.93 -26.97
C GLU A 357 19.67 14.72 -26.38
N SER A 358 18.99 13.60 -26.16
CA SER A 358 19.59 12.33 -25.71
C SER A 358 20.09 11.44 -26.85
N GLY A 359 20.15 11.95 -28.08
CA GLY A 359 20.66 11.23 -29.25
C GLY A 359 19.80 10.04 -29.66
N ILE A 360 18.51 10.02 -29.31
CA ILE A 360 17.52 9.04 -29.75
C ILE A 360 16.85 9.57 -31.01
N ASP A 361 16.92 8.83 -32.11
CA ASP A 361 16.19 9.18 -33.33
C ASP A 361 14.67 9.04 -33.10
N VAL A 362 13.86 9.92 -33.66
CA VAL A 362 12.40 9.90 -33.48
C VAL A 362 11.78 8.68 -34.13
N THR A 363 12.35 8.21 -35.25
CA THR A 363 11.99 6.91 -35.86
C THR A 363 12.38 5.75 -34.96
N ASP A 364 13.55 5.80 -34.33
CA ASP A 364 13.98 4.81 -33.33
C ASP A 364 13.07 4.83 -32.09
N ALA A 365 12.60 6.00 -31.65
CA ALA A 365 11.67 6.15 -30.52
C ALA A 365 10.31 5.50 -30.81
N SER A 366 9.80 5.62 -32.04
CA SER A 366 8.58 4.90 -32.45
C SER A 366 8.81 3.39 -32.58
N VAL A 367 10.02 2.97 -32.95
CA VAL A 367 10.45 1.57 -32.93
C VAL A 367 10.59 1.07 -31.48
N TYR A 368 11.07 1.88 -30.54
CA TYR A 368 11.09 1.56 -29.10
C TYR A 368 9.71 1.54 -28.49
N SER A 369 8.81 2.43 -28.91
CA SER A 369 7.40 2.29 -28.61
C SER A 369 6.87 0.98 -29.20
N GLY A 370 7.23 0.59 -30.43
CA GLY A 370 6.84 -0.69 -31.03
C GLY A 370 7.60 -1.94 -30.58
N ILE A 371 8.57 -1.82 -29.66
CA ILE A 371 9.46 -2.90 -29.21
C ILE A 371 9.35 -3.10 -27.70
N CYS A 372 9.45 -1.98 -27.00
CA CYS A 372 9.23 -1.81 -25.57
C CYS A 372 7.99 -0.92 -25.37
N THR A 373 6.88 -1.17 -26.07
CA THR A 373 5.55 -0.54 -25.85
C THR A 373 5.18 -0.55 -24.37
N GLU A 374 5.64 -1.59 -23.68
CA GLU A 374 5.38 -1.84 -22.26
C GLU A 374 6.28 -0.99 -21.35
N ILE A 375 7.31 -0.33 -21.88
CA ILE A 375 8.14 0.65 -21.18
C ILE A 375 7.79 2.07 -21.63
N PHE A 376 7.51 2.27 -22.93
CA PHE A 376 7.29 3.58 -23.57
C PHE A 376 5.88 3.71 -24.14
N LYS A 377 5.17 4.76 -23.72
CA LYS A 377 3.86 5.11 -24.28
C LYS A 377 4.00 6.28 -25.26
N GLU A 378 3.64 6.05 -26.52
CA GLU A 378 3.43 7.10 -27.53
C GLU A 378 1.93 7.39 -27.61
N GLU A 379 1.53 8.65 -27.43
CA GLU A 379 0.18 9.10 -27.73
C GLU A 379 0.22 10.14 -28.86
N SER A 380 -0.69 9.98 -29.82
CA SER A 380 -0.89 10.90 -30.93
C SER A 380 -2.38 11.17 -31.07
N VAL A 381 -2.78 12.44 -30.96
CA VAL A 381 -4.18 12.83 -31.19
C VAL A 381 -4.23 14.19 -31.89
N ILE A 382 -3.68 15.26 -31.32
CA ILE A 382 -3.76 16.61 -31.90
C ILE A 382 -2.51 16.95 -32.73
N LEU A 383 -2.70 17.44 -33.97
CA LEU A 383 -1.64 17.98 -34.85
C LEU A 383 -0.50 17.02 -35.24
N HIS A 384 -0.66 15.69 -35.06
CA HIS A 384 0.38 14.68 -35.30
C HIS A 384 1.67 14.87 -34.46
N ARG A 385 1.63 15.64 -33.37
CA ARG A 385 2.77 15.74 -32.44
C ARG A 385 2.77 14.58 -31.44
N LYS A 386 3.93 13.99 -31.23
CA LYS A 386 4.11 12.81 -30.37
C LYS A 386 4.56 13.22 -28.97
N VAL A 387 3.92 12.64 -27.96
CA VAL A 387 4.31 12.78 -26.55
C VAL A 387 4.72 11.41 -26.02
N TYR A 388 5.82 11.40 -25.25
CA TYR A 388 6.42 10.17 -24.72
C TYR A 388 6.48 10.18 -23.19
N CYS A 389 6.31 9.01 -22.59
CA CYS A 389 6.58 8.76 -21.18
C CYS A 389 6.95 7.32 -20.92
N PHE A 390 7.54 7.08 -19.75
CA PHE A 390 7.68 5.74 -19.22
C PHE A 390 6.33 5.21 -18.71
N ILE A 391 6.17 3.89 -18.64
CA ILE A 391 4.93 3.26 -18.17
C ILE A 391 4.56 3.65 -16.74
N HIS A 392 5.57 3.92 -15.92
CA HIS A 392 5.43 4.39 -14.56
C HIS A 392 6.69 5.13 -14.11
N LEU A 393 6.56 6.09 -13.20
CA LEU A 393 7.68 6.86 -12.63
C LEU A 393 8.75 5.94 -12.01
N SER A 394 8.33 4.85 -11.37
CA SER A 394 9.27 3.87 -10.81
C SER A 394 10.20 3.24 -11.85
N PHE A 395 9.75 3.09 -13.10
CA PHE A 395 10.59 2.57 -14.17
C PHE A 395 11.60 3.61 -14.66
N GLN A 396 11.20 4.88 -14.67
CA GLN A 396 12.11 6.00 -14.91
C GLN A 396 13.18 6.09 -13.80
N GLU A 397 12.80 5.94 -12.52
CA GLU A 397 13.73 5.90 -11.39
C GLU A 397 14.70 4.71 -11.47
N PHE A 398 14.21 3.53 -11.84
CA PHE A 398 15.03 2.34 -12.06
C PHE A 398 16.07 2.54 -13.16
N LEU A 399 15.64 3.01 -14.33
CA LEU A 399 16.53 3.26 -15.46
C LEU A 399 17.53 4.39 -15.14
N ALA A 400 17.11 5.42 -14.42
CA ALA A 400 18.01 6.47 -13.96
C ALA A 400 19.09 5.91 -13.03
N ALA A 401 18.74 5.03 -12.08
CA ALA A 401 19.68 4.37 -11.20
C ALA A 401 20.66 3.47 -11.95
N PHE A 402 20.16 2.73 -12.94
CA PHE A 402 21.00 1.94 -13.86
C PHE A 402 21.99 2.84 -14.61
N TYR A 403 21.55 4.00 -15.11
CA TYR A 403 22.42 4.94 -15.83
C TYR A 403 23.55 5.49 -14.95
N GLU A 404 23.23 5.91 -13.72
CA GLU A 404 24.23 6.42 -12.78
C GLU A 404 25.31 5.36 -12.49
N PHE A 405 24.88 4.11 -12.24
CA PHE A 405 25.80 2.99 -12.04
C PHE A 405 26.61 2.66 -13.32
N TYR A 406 25.97 2.68 -14.49
CA TYR A 406 26.63 2.49 -15.78
C TYR A 406 27.73 3.54 -16.02
N CYS A 407 27.45 4.81 -15.76
CA CYS A 407 28.41 5.90 -15.88
C CYS A 407 29.59 5.73 -14.92
N HIS A 408 29.36 5.23 -13.71
CA HIS A 408 30.44 4.92 -12.76
C HIS A 408 31.42 3.89 -13.33
N LEU A 409 30.89 2.79 -13.88
CA LEU A 409 31.71 1.74 -14.50
C LEU A 409 32.48 2.26 -15.71
N MET A 410 31.87 3.12 -16.54
CA MET A 410 32.53 3.65 -17.75
C MET A 410 33.67 4.60 -17.38
N LYS A 411 33.44 5.50 -16.41
CA LYS A 411 34.49 6.38 -15.88
C LYS A 411 35.65 5.57 -15.28
N ASN A 412 35.37 4.47 -14.59
CA ASN A 412 36.44 3.61 -14.06
C ASN A 412 37.20 2.84 -15.17
N SER A 413 36.54 2.51 -16.28
CA SER A 413 37.13 1.85 -17.45
C SER A 413 38.08 2.75 -18.24
N GLU A 414 37.72 4.01 -18.50
CA GLU A 414 38.55 4.96 -19.26
C GLU A 414 39.87 5.28 -18.55
N PHE A 415 39.89 5.25 -17.22
CA PHE A 415 41.10 5.50 -16.41
C PHE A 415 42.02 4.28 -16.23
N LEU A 416 41.60 3.07 -16.63
CA LEU A 416 42.45 1.88 -16.59
C LEU A 416 43.37 1.75 -17.82
N ASP A 417 43.09 2.48 -18.90
CA ASP A 417 43.87 2.46 -20.14
C ASP A 417 44.94 3.58 -20.20
N ASP A 418 44.78 4.64 -19.40
CA ASP A 418 45.71 5.77 -19.41
C ASP A 418 46.72 5.71 -18.25
N LYS A 419 47.90 5.18 -18.56
CA LYS A 419 49.09 5.18 -17.68
C LYS A 419 49.81 6.53 -17.67
N HIS A 420 49.14 7.66 -17.83
CA HIS A 420 49.81 8.95 -17.68
C HIS A 420 48.95 10.04 -17.02
N ASP A 421 49.58 10.63 -16.02
CA ASP A 421 49.36 11.95 -15.44
C ASP A 421 48.67 12.09 -14.08
N SER A 422 49.51 12.62 -13.20
CA SER A 422 49.24 13.10 -11.87
C SER A 422 48.62 14.49 -11.96
N TYR A 423 47.87 14.83 -10.91
CA TYR A 423 47.24 16.13 -10.58
C TYR A 423 45.75 16.26 -10.92
N THR A 424 44.96 16.03 -9.86
CA THR A 424 43.60 16.53 -9.58
C THR A 424 42.42 15.98 -10.39
N SER A 425 42.04 14.72 -10.10
CA SER A 425 40.67 14.22 -10.19
C SER A 425 40.58 13.03 -9.21
N LYS A 426 39.88 13.17 -8.08
CA LYS A 426 39.73 12.07 -7.12
C LYS A 426 39.06 10.89 -7.83
N LYS A 427 39.67 9.71 -7.72
CA LYS A 427 39.03 8.44 -8.10
C LYS A 427 37.80 8.27 -7.22
N ASN A 428 36.61 8.61 -7.74
CA ASN A 428 35.37 8.42 -7.00
C ASN A 428 35.11 6.92 -6.88
N THR A 429 35.31 6.36 -5.69
CA THR A 429 35.06 4.94 -5.41
C THR A 429 33.56 4.63 -5.45
N LEU A 430 33.18 3.38 -5.70
CA LEU A 430 31.77 2.95 -5.59
C LEU A 430 31.19 3.29 -4.20
N TYR A 431 32.01 3.18 -3.15
CA TYR A 431 31.63 3.58 -1.79
C TYR A 431 31.24 5.06 -1.70
N GLU A 432 32.05 5.96 -2.28
CA GLU A 432 31.76 7.40 -2.30
C GLU A 432 30.50 7.72 -3.12
N LEU A 433 30.26 7.03 -4.24
CA LEU A 433 29.04 7.17 -5.03
C LEU A 433 27.80 6.82 -4.19
N LEU A 434 27.79 5.63 -3.60
CA LEU A 434 26.64 5.12 -2.85
C LEU A 434 26.38 5.93 -1.58
N THR A 435 27.42 6.28 -0.83
CA THR A 435 27.27 7.09 0.40
C THR A 435 26.87 8.53 0.08
N SER A 436 27.37 9.12 -1.02
CA SER A 436 26.93 10.44 -1.48
C SER A 436 25.45 10.42 -1.89
N ALA A 437 24.99 9.39 -2.61
CA ALA A 437 23.59 9.24 -2.97
C ALA A 437 22.69 9.11 -1.72
N VAL A 438 23.12 8.34 -0.72
CA VAL A 438 22.45 8.28 0.59
C VAL A 438 22.38 9.67 1.23
N ASP A 439 23.47 10.44 1.24
CA ASP A 439 23.46 11.77 1.86
C ASP A 439 22.56 12.76 1.12
N GLN A 440 22.60 12.77 -0.21
CA GLN A 440 21.79 13.65 -1.04
C GLN A 440 20.28 13.38 -0.87
N THR A 441 19.88 12.12 -0.90
CA THR A 441 18.47 11.74 -0.71
C THR A 441 17.93 12.11 0.67
N LEU A 442 18.80 12.14 1.69
CA LEU A 442 18.43 12.57 3.04
C LEU A 442 18.24 14.09 3.18
N GLN A 443 18.85 14.90 2.30
CA GLN A 443 18.66 16.36 2.27
C GLN A 443 17.37 16.77 1.54
N ILE A 444 16.79 15.89 0.74
CA ILE A 444 15.58 16.17 -0.05
C ILE A 444 14.35 15.95 0.83
N GLU A 445 13.50 16.96 0.99
CA GLU A 445 12.34 16.87 1.90
C GLU A 445 11.22 15.95 1.37
N ASN A 446 10.90 16.00 0.07
CA ASN A 446 9.75 15.30 -0.51
C ASN A 446 9.99 13.80 -0.85
N GLY A 447 11.24 13.32 -0.74
CA GLY A 447 11.61 11.91 -0.95
C GLY A 447 11.57 11.43 -2.40
N HIS A 448 11.59 12.34 -3.38
CA HIS A 448 11.39 11.96 -4.78
C HIS A 448 12.50 11.08 -5.39
N LEU A 449 13.64 10.91 -4.71
CA LEU A 449 14.74 10.03 -5.13
C LEU A 449 14.87 8.78 -4.25
N ASP A 450 13.91 8.51 -3.37
CA ASP A 450 13.98 7.38 -2.43
C ASP A 450 14.00 6.03 -3.16
N LEU A 451 13.17 5.87 -4.20
CA LEU A 451 13.14 4.64 -4.99
C LEU A 451 14.34 4.55 -5.94
N PHE A 452 14.81 5.67 -6.49
CA PHE A 452 16.08 5.74 -7.22
C PHE A 452 17.24 5.22 -6.36
N LEU A 453 17.35 5.64 -5.09
CA LEU A 453 18.40 5.18 -4.17
C LEU A 453 18.32 3.67 -3.92
N ARG A 454 17.11 3.16 -3.70
CA ARG A 454 16.85 1.73 -3.52
C ARG A 454 17.35 0.92 -4.72
N PHE A 455 17.02 1.35 -5.93
CA PHE A 455 17.49 0.69 -7.15
C PHE A 455 19.00 0.81 -7.34
N LEU A 456 19.60 1.98 -7.05
CA LEU A 456 21.04 2.17 -7.18
C LEU A 456 21.81 1.20 -6.28
N LEU A 457 21.39 1.06 -5.02
CA LEU A 457 21.97 0.12 -4.07
C LEU A 457 21.71 -1.34 -4.50
N GLY A 458 20.49 -1.67 -4.94
CA GLY A 458 20.19 -3.02 -5.43
C GLY A 458 21.01 -3.40 -6.66
N ILE A 459 21.17 -2.50 -7.64
CA ILE A 459 21.94 -2.74 -8.88
C ILE A 459 23.43 -2.95 -8.55
N SER A 460 23.93 -2.28 -7.51
CA SER A 460 25.32 -2.41 -7.09
C SER A 460 25.67 -3.78 -6.49
N LEU A 461 24.71 -4.64 -6.17
CA LEU A 461 24.95 -6.03 -5.77
C LEU A 461 25.52 -6.87 -6.91
N GLU A 462 26.57 -7.65 -6.63
CA GLU A 462 27.20 -8.53 -7.63
C GLU A 462 26.21 -9.51 -8.28
N SER A 463 25.26 -10.07 -7.51
CA SER A 463 24.22 -10.95 -8.05
C SER A 463 23.36 -10.27 -9.11
N ASN A 464 23.00 -9.02 -8.89
CA ASN A 464 22.18 -8.22 -9.81
C ASN A 464 22.99 -7.70 -10.99
N GLN A 465 24.27 -7.39 -10.79
CA GLN A 465 25.19 -7.07 -11.89
C GLN A 465 25.33 -8.26 -12.85
N ARG A 466 25.39 -9.50 -12.35
CA ARG A 466 25.43 -10.71 -13.19
C ARG A 466 24.16 -10.89 -14.03
N LEU A 467 22.99 -10.53 -13.51
CA LEU A 467 21.75 -10.52 -14.30
C LEU A 467 21.78 -9.47 -15.42
N LEU A 468 22.56 -8.40 -15.25
CA LEU A 468 22.71 -7.30 -16.20
C LEU A 468 24.00 -7.40 -17.04
N GLU A 469 24.69 -8.55 -17.06
CA GLU A 469 25.98 -8.72 -17.76
C GLU A 469 25.90 -8.40 -19.26
N ASP A 470 24.74 -8.67 -19.86
CA ASP A 470 24.42 -8.36 -21.25
C ASP A 470 24.36 -6.84 -21.54
N LEU A 471 24.12 -6.03 -20.51
CA LEU A 471 24.00 -4.57 -20.60
C LEU A 471 25.22 -3.82 -20.04
N LEU A 472 25.93 -4.40 -19.06
CA LEU A 472 27.13 -3.84 -18.44
C LEU A 472 28.39 -4.40 -19.13
N THR A 473 29.35 -3.57 -19.58
CA THR A 473 30.59 -4.09 -20.22
C THR A 473 31.53 -4.73 -19.22
N GLN A 474 31.41 -4.37 -17.95
CA GLN A 474 32.29 -4.78 -16.86
C GLN A 474 31.43 -4.87 -15.59
N THR A 475 31.76 -5.81 -14.71
CA THR A 475 31.19 -5.93 -13.37
C THR A 475 32.24 -5.50 -12.35
N GLU A 476 31.83 -4.84 -11.28
CA GLU A 476 32.71 -4.46 -10.18
C GLU A 476 32.47 -5.38 -8.99
N ASN A 477 33.53 -5.98 -8.45
CA ASN A 477 33.43 -6.74 -7.20
C ASN A 477 33.15 -5.76 -6.06
N SER A 478 31.88 -5.65 -5.70
CA SER A 478 31.38 -4.67 -4.75
C SER A 478 31.23 -5.23 -3.34
N SER A 479 31.55 -6.51 -3.06
CA SER A 479 31.15 -7.16 -1.80
C SER A 479 31.62 -6.42 -0.54
N GLU A 480 32.88 -5.93 -0.55
CA GLU A 480 33.44 -5.15 0.56
C GLU A 480 32.77 -3.79 0.67
N THR A 481 32.65 -3.08 -0.46
CA THR A 481 32.00 -1.77 -0.54
C THR A 481 30.54 -1.82 -0.09
N ILE A 482 29.77 -2.82 -0.52
CA ILE A 482 28.39 -3.01 -0.09
C ILE A 482 28.33 -3.25 1.42
N ARG A 483 29.26 -4.01 1.99
CA ARG A 483 29.34 -4.21 3.45
C ARG A 483 29.59 -2.88 4.17
N GLU A 484 30.55 -2.09 3.69
CA GLU A 484 30.86 -0.78 4.26
C GLU A 484 29.68 0.20 4.13
N THR A 485 29.05 0.28 2.96
CA THR A 485 27.86 1.11 2.71
C THR A 485 26.67 0.66 3.56
N THR A 486 26.46 -0.64 3.70
CA THR A 486 25.42 -1.22 4.58
C THR A 486 25.65 -0.81 6.02
N GLN A 487 26.89 -0.90 6.51
CA GLN A 487 27.25 -0.44 7.85
C GLN A 487 27.01 1.07 8.01
N TYR A 488 27.38 1.87 7.01
CA TYR A 488 27.11 3.31 6.99
C TYR A 488 25.61 3.61 7.12
N ILE A 489 24.76 2.94 6.33
CA ILE A 489 23.31 3.10 6.39
C ILE A 489 22.76 2.70 7.78
N LYS A 490 23.21 1.57 8.34
CA LYS A 490 22.81 1.14 9.68
C LYS A 490 23.21 2.16 10.74
N ASP A 491 24.41 2.72 10.65
CA ASP A 491 24.88 3.74 11.59
C ASP A 491 24.06 5.02 11.48
N ARG A 492 23.65 5.42 10.27
CA ARG A 492 22.72 6.55 10.07
C ARG A 492 21.35 6.29 10.70
N ILE A 493 20.80 5.08 10.54
CA ILE A 493 19.55 4.69 11.18
C ILE A 493 19.72 4.59 12.70
N LYS A 494 20.85 4.12 13.23
CA LYS A 494 21.10 4.08 14.68
C LYS A 494 21.20 5.48 15.29
N ARG A 495 21.83 6.43 14.59
CA ARG A 495 21.89 7.85 15.04
C ARG A 495 20.50 8.46 15.23
N PHE A 496 19.52 8.07 14.41
CA PHE A 496 18.12 8.47 14.61
C PHE A 496 17.62 8.09 16.02
N TYR A 497 17.91 6.87 16.49
CA TYR A 497 17.52 6.42 17.84
C TYR A 497 18.39 6.96 18.97
N LEU A 498 19.67 7.28 18.70
CA LEU A 498 20.64 7.76 19.70
C LEU A 498 20.52 9.27 19.99
N SER A 499 19.90 10.06 19.10
CA SER A 499 19.84 11.53 19.18
C SER A 499 18.88 12.12 20.22
N ALA A 500 18.50 11.36 21.25
CA ALA A 500 17.58 11.83 22.29
C ALA A 500 18.21 12.82 23.28
N ASP A 501 19.54 12.94 23.33
CA ASP A 501 20.25 13.93 24.15
C ASP A 501 20.58 15.19 23.32
N ARG A 502 19.91 16.30 23.65
CA ARG A 502 20.09 17.61 23.01
C ARG A 502 21.40 18.32 23.38
N SER A 503 22.22 17.76 24.26
CA SER A 503 23.34 18.48 24.87
C SER A 503 24.74 18.09 24.38
N ILE A 504 24.89 17.05 23.55
CA ILE A 504 26.21 16.50 23.17
C ILE A 504 26.37 16.28 21.65
N LEU A 505 25.91 17.21 20.81
CA LEU A 505 26.26 17.21 19.38
C LEU A 505 27.05 18.47 19.01
N PRO A 506 28.18 18.35 18.27
CA PRO A 506 28.95 19.50 17.80
C PRO A 506 28.08 20.46 16.98
N LEU A 507 28.34 21.76 17.13
CA LEU A 507 27.54 22.87 16.56
C LEU A 507 27.27 22.80 15.04
N ASN A 508 28.00 21.97 14.29
CA ASN A 508 27.85 21.78 12.85
C ASN A 508 26.93 20.62 12.42
N ASP A 509 26.46 19.76 13.35
CA ASP A 509 25.64 18.56 13.04
C ASP A 509 24.16 18.70 13.45
N CYS A 510 23.77 19.89 13.93
CA CYS A 510 22.43 20.19 14.46
C CYS A 510 21.31 20.21 13.39
N TYR A 511 21.65 20.01 12.11
CA TYR A 511 20.72 20.02 10.97
C TYR A 511 20.33 18.62 10.45
N ASN A 512 20.88 17.53 11.01
CA ASN A 512 20.67 16.17 10.49
C ASN A 512 19.74 15.31 11.37
N HIS A 513 18.58 15.83 11.78
CA HIS A 513 17.54 14.99 12.38
C HIS A 513 16.85 14.16 11.29
N LEU A 514 17.14 12.87 11.25
CA LEU A 514 16.48 11.93 10.36
C LEU A 514 14.99 11.85 10.73
N SER A 515 14.07 11.92 9.77
CA SER A 515 12.64 11.67 10.04
C SER A 515 12.36 10.16 10.14
N ALA A 516 11.23 9.77 10.71
CA ALA A 516 10.80 8.36 10.70
C ALA A 516 10.67 7.83 9.27
N ASP A 517 10.20 8.69 8.37
CA ASP A 517 9.98 8.41 6.97
C ASP A 517 11.31 8.14 6.23
N ARG A 518 12.33 8.97 6.49
CA ARG A 518 13.70 8.76 5.96
C ARG A 518 14.37 7.52 6.53
N SER A 519 14.17 7.25 7.82
CA SER A 519 14.70 6.05 8.48
C SER A 519 14.15 4.77 7.89
N ILE A 520 12.85 4.79 7.53
CA ILE A 520 12.20 3.68 6.85
C ILE A 520 12.76 3.51 5.45
N ASN A 521 12.95 4.59 4.68
CA ASN A 521 13.54 4.47 3.33
C ASN A 521 14.94 3.84 3.39
N LEU A 522 15.78 4.28 4.32
CA LEU A 522 17.10 3.67 4.53
C LEU A 522 17.00 2.18 4.92
N PHE A 523 16.02 1.79 5.73
CA PHE A 523 15.78 0.39 6.02
C PHE A 523 15.35 -0.41 4.78
N LEU A 524 14.52 0.15 3.92
CA LEU A 524 14.14 -0.50 2.66
C LEU A 524 15.34 -0.65 1.72
N CYS A 525 16.27 0.31 1.72
CA CYS A 525 17.53 0.17 1.02
C CYS A 525 18.35 -1.04 1.52
N LEU A 526 18.34 -1.32 2.83
CA LEU A 526 18.97 -2.52 3.39
C LEU A 526 18.31 -3.80 2.88
N LEU A 527 16.98 -3.82 2.71
CA LEU A 527 16.28 -4.95 2.13
C LEU A 527 16.66 -5.18 0.65
N GLU A 528 16.86 -4.12 -0.14
CA GLU A 528 17.29 -4.25 -1.54
C GLU A 528 18.72 -4.82 -1.67
N VAL A 529 19.58 -4.61 -0.67
CA VAL A 529 20.91 -5.23 -0.60
C VAL A 529 20.93 -6.56 0.17
N ASN A 530 19.75 -7.14 0.44
CA ASN A 530 19.55 -8.39 1.18
C ASN A 530 20.13 -8.39 2.62
N ASP A 531 20.33 -7.22 3.25
CA ASP A 531 20.64 -7.13 4.68
C ASP A 531 19.35 -7.10 5.52
N GLN A 532 19.06 -8.24 6.16
CA GLN A 532 17.97 -8.37 7.12
C GLN A 532 18.45 -8.30 8.57
N THR A 533 19.69 -7.91 8.85
CA THR A 533 20.25 -8.04 10.21
C THR A 533 19.91 -6.85 11.12
N LEU A 534 19.57 -5.69 10.53
CA LEU A 534 19.32 -4.46 11.29
C LEU A 534 18.19 -4.62 12.33
N TYR A 535 17.12 -5.37 12.07
CA TYR A 535 16.05 -5.50 13.07
C TYR A 535 16.55 -6.24 14.32
N ARG A 536 17.44 -7.23 14.19
CA ARG A 536 18.07 -7.92 15.33
C ARG A 536 18.97 -6.97 16.10
N GLU A 537 19.77 -6.18 15.39
CA GLU A 537 20.62 -5.17 16.00
C GLU A 537 19.79 -4.13 16.77
N ILE A 538 18.66 -3.69 16.20
CA ILE A 538 17.72 -2.78 16.87
C ILE A 538 17.10 -3.46 18.10
N GLN A 539 16.68 -4.73 18.02
CA GLN A 539 16.14 -5.44 19.18
C GLN A 539 17.15 -5.60 20.30
N VAL A 540 18.36 -6.09 20.00
CA VAL A 540 19.45 -6.21 20.97
C VAL A 540 19.79 -4.85 21.58
N PHE A 541 19.81 -3.80 20.76
CA PHE A 541 20.03 -2.44 21.24
C PHE A 541 18.92 -2.00 22.21
N LEU A 542 17.65 -2.22 21.88
CA LEU A 542 16.50 -1.84 22.70
C LEU A 542 16.37 -2.65 24.00
N GLU A 543 16.85 -3.89 24.01
CA GLU A 543 16.90 -4.76 25.19
C GLU A 543 18.13 -4.49 26.07
N SER A 544 19.10 -3.70 25.59
CA SER A 544 20.29 -3.36 26.37
C SER A 544 19.99 -2.29 27.43
N ASP A 545 20.57 -2.44 28.61
CA ASP A 545 20.42 -1.49 29.73
C ASP A 545 20.82 -0.04 29.37
N LYS A 546 21.57 0.16 28.28
CA LYS A 546 21.99 1.48 27.76
C LYS A 546 20.83 2.33 27.21
N VAL A 547 19.69 1.73 26.88
CA VAL A 547 18.50 2.45 26.38
C VAL A 547 17.62 2.98 27.52
N SER A 548 17.84 2.53 28.76
CA SER A 548 17.11 3.03 29.92
C SER A 548 17.24 4.55 30.12
N ASP A 549 18.31 5.16 29.62
CA ASP A 549 18.55 6.60 29.70
C ASP A 549 17.87 7.43 28.57
N ASN A 550 17.53 6.81 27.42
CA ASN A 550 17.04 7.54 26.23
C ASN A 550 15.59 7.18 25.88
N LYS A 551 14.68 8.15 26.01
CA LYS A 551 13.26 7.99 25.71
C LYS A 551 12.99 8.02 24.20
N LEU A 552 12.44 6.93 23.64
CA LEU A 552 12.01 6.87 22.25
C LEU A 552 10.83 7.79 21.99
N SER A 553 10.91 8.59 20.93
CA SER A 553 9.79 9.34 20.41
C SER A 553 8.73 8.41 19.83
N ALA A 554 7.51 8.91 19.70
CA ALA A 554 6.45 8.14 19.10
C ALA A 554 6.68 7.94 17.58
N ALA A 555 7.47 8.80 16.92
CA ALA A 555 7.91 8.60 15.54
C ALA A 555 8.95 7.47 15.42
N HIS A 556 9.89 7.36 16.37
CA HIS A 556 10.81 6.22 16.47
C HIS A 556 10.02 4.90 16.54
N CYS A 557 8.97 4.88 17.38
CA CYS A 557 8.12 3.71 17.56
C CYS A 557 7.41 3.30 16.26
N SER A 558 6.89 4.24 15.48
CA SER A 558 6.30 3.92 14.17
C SER A 558 7.31 3.30 13.20
N ALA A 559 8.52 3.86 13.13
CA ALA A 559 9.58 3.33 12.27
C ALA A 559 9.96 1.90 12.71
N ILE A 560 10.15 1.67 14.01
CA ILE A 560 10.45 0.34 14.56
C ILE A 560 9.33 -0.65 14.23
N ALA A 561 8.07 -0.26 14.45
CA ALA A 561 6.93 -1.12 14.15
C ALA A 561 6.87 -1.52 12.68
N TYR A 562 7.19 -0.58 11.78
CA TYR A 562 7.24 -0.84 10.35
C TYR A 562 8.38 -1.78 9.98
N MET A 563 9.60 -1.51 10.42
CA MET A 563 10.75 -2.37 10.12
C MET A 563 10.56 -3.79 10.65
N LEU A 564 10.00 -3.93 11.86
CA LEU A 564 9.60 -5.22 12.39
C LEU A 564 8.58 -5.88 11.48
N GLN A 565 7.50 -5.19 11.09
CA GLN A 565 6.48 -5.66 10.14
C GLN A 565 7.02 -6.06 8.76
N MET A 566 8.15 -5.53 8.34
CA MET A 566 8.75 -5.87 7.05
C MET A 566 9.71 -7.05 7.13
N SER A 567 10.19 -7.41 8.32
CA SER A 567 11.11 -8.53 8.52
C SER A 567 10.43 -9.88 8.29
N GLU A 568 10.99 -10.73 7.44
CA GLU A 568 10.47 -12.09 7.22
C GLU A 568 10.65 -13.02 8.44
N GLU A 569 11.41 -12.58 9.45
CA GLU A 569 11.65 -13.37 10.65
C GLU A 569 10.47 -13.37 11.61
N VAL A 570 10.12 -14.57 12.09
CA VAL A 570 9.09 -14.76 13.12
C VAL A 570 9.75 -14.75 14.49
N LEU A 571 9.34 -13.78 15.31
CA LEU A 571 9.86 -13.54 16.64
C LEU A 571 9.01 -14.25 17.70
N ASP A 572 9.60 -14.59 18.84
CA ASP A 572 8.88 -15.38 19.86
C ASP A 572 7.92 -14.50 20.68
N LYS A 573 8.44 -13.42 21.29
CA LYS A 573 7.72 -12.66 22.33
C LYS A 573 7.82 -11.15 22.13
N PHE A 574 6.68 -10.46 22.11
CA PHE A 574 6.56 -9.02 22.03
C PHE A 574 6.10 -8.41 23.35
N GLU A 575 6.88 -7.48 23.89
CA GLU A 575 6.63 -6.81 25.18
C GLU A 575 6.85 -5.30 25.04
N PRO A 576 5.86 -4.54 24.53
CA PRO A 576 6.02 -3.10 24.31
C PRO A 576 6.25 -2.30 25.61
N MET A 577 5.94 -2.87 26.77
CA MET A 577 6.25 -2.26 28.07
C MET A 577 7.74 -2.18 28.38
N LYS A 578 8.58 -2.99 27.72
CA LYS A 578 10.05 -2.90 27.85
C LYS A 578 10.63 -1.67 27.16
N TYR A 579 9.89 -1.03 26.26
CA TYR A 579 10.36 0.11 25.50
C TYR A 579 10.19 1.39 26.31
N ASN A 580 11.28 2.13 26.51
CA ASN A 580 11.28 3.44 27.16
C ASN A 580 10.61 4.49 26.25
N THR A 581 9.28 4.60 26.28
CA THR A 581 8.50 5.53 25.45
C THR A 581 7.18 5.97 26.12
N THR A 582 6.45 6.88 25.47
CA THR A 582 5.11 7.32 25.91
C THR A 582 4.05 6.27 25.63
N ASP A 583 2.84 6.41 26.19
CA ASP A 583 1.70 5.56 25.83
C ASP A 583 1.40 5.59 24.32
N GLU A 584 1.51 6.77 23.71
CA GLU A 584 1.36 6.94 22.26
C GLU A 584 2.44 6.17 21.48
N GLY A 585 3.70 6.21 21.93
CA GLY A 585 4.78 5.42 21.34
C GLY A 585 4.51 3.92 21.44
N ARG A 586 4.10 3.43 22.63
CA ARG A 586 3.71 2.02 22.82
C ARG A 586 2.58 1.60 21.88
N ARG A 587 1.54 2.44 21.74
CA ARG A 587 0.44 2.19 20.80
C ARG A 587 0.90 2.11 19.34
N ARG A 588 1.90 2.91 18.96
CA ARG A 588 2.51 2.87 17.62
C ARG A 588 3.36 1.63 17.36
N LEU A 589 3.77 0.89 18.39
CA LEU A 589 4.47 -0.39 18.25
C LEU A 589 3.50 -1.57 17.98
N ILE A 590 2.22 -1.44 18.32
CA ILE A 590 1.23 -2.54 18.24
C ILE A 590 1.15 -3.21 16.85
N PRO A 591 1.23 -2.50 15.72
CA PRO A 591 1.26 -3.15 14.41
C PRO A 591 2.34 -4.24 14.23
N ALA A 592 3.44 -4.21 15.01
CA ALA A 592 4.49 -5.22 14.97
C ALA A 592 4.04 -6.63 15.41
N VAL A 593 2.91 -6.75 16.12
CA VAL A 593 2.37 -8.02 16.63
C VAL A 593 2.19 -9.10 15.57
N MET A 594 2.01 -8.73 14.29
CA MET A 594 1.87 -9.67 13.18
C MET A 594 3.06 -10.65 13.05
N ASN A 595 4.25 -10.25 13.53
CA ASN A 595 5.46 -11.06 13.41
C ASN A 595 5.85 -11.82 14.66
N TYR A 596 5.04 -11.72 15.70
CA TYR A 596 5.33 -12.37 16.96
C TYR A 596 4.40 -13.56 17.19
N ARG A 597 4.95 -14.62 17.79
CA ARG A 597 4.14 -15.76 18.24
C ARG A 597 3.34 -15.42 19.50
N LYS A 598 3.88 -14.55 20.35
CA LYS A 598 3.26 -14.12 21.61
C LYS A 598 3.33 -12.61 21.75
N ALA A 599 2.21 -11.96 22.07
CA ALA A 599 2.16 -10.53 22.36
C ALA A 599 1.60 -10.30 23.77
N LEU A 600 2.42 -9.68 24.64
CA LEU A 600 2.05 -9.32 26.00
C LEU A 600 1.78 -7.81 26.07
N LEU A 601 0.52 -7.45 25.90
CA LEU A 601 0.05 -6.06 25.84
C LEU A 601 -0.67 -5.63 27.13
N ALA A 602 -0.45 -6.36 28.23
CA ALA A 602 -1.13 -6.10 29.48
C ALA A 602 -0.81 -4.69 30.00
N GLY A 603 -1.85 -3.93 30.34
CA GLY A 603 -1.72 -2.56 30.85
C GLY A 603 -1.25 -1.49 29.85
N CYS A 604 -1.18 -1.79 28.54
CA CYS A 604 -0.62 -0.89 27.52
C CYS A 604 -1.47 0.34 27.15
N ARG A 605 -2.63 0.56 27.80
CA ARG A 605 -3.56 1.67 27.52
C ARG A 605 -3.94 1.73 26.03
N LEU A 606 -4.37 0.56 25.52
CA LEU A 606 -4.79 0.38 24.14
C LEU A 606 -5.99 1.28 23.79
N SER A 607 -6.02 1.78 22.55
CA SER A 607 -7.16 2.51 21.99
C SER A 607 -7.97 1.62 21.03
N ASP A 608 -9.11 2.11 20.53
CA ASP A 608 -9.88 1.41 19.49
C ASP A 608 -9.03 1.12 18.25
N GLN A 609 -8.20 2.08 17.81
CA GLN A 609 -7.25 1.86 16.69
C GLN A 609 -6.28 0.70 16.96
N CYS A 610 -5.84 0.52 18.21
CA CYS A 610 -5.01 -0.64 18.55
C CYS A 610 -5.80 -1.94 18.40
N CYS A 611 -7.09 -1.95 18.74
CA CYS A 611 -7.97 -3.11 18.55
C CYS A 611 -8.22 -3.40 17.07
N GLU A 612 -8.34 -2.39 16.21
CA GLU A 612 -8.40 -2.55 14.75
C GLU A 612 -7.12 -3.16 14.20
N ASN A 613 -5.95 -2.66 14.64
CA ASN A 613 -4.66 -3.21 14.23
C ASN A 613 -4.49 -4.67 14.68
N LEU A 614 -4.90 -4.99 15.91
CA LEU A 614 -4.89 -6.36 16.44
C LEU A 614 -5.86 -7.26 15.67
N SER A 615 -7.05 -6.76 15.34
CA SER A 615 -8.02 -7.48 14.52
C SER A 615 -7.45 -7.75 13.13
N SER A 616 -6.85 -6.76 12.47
CA SER A 616 -6.16 -6.91 11.19
C SER A 616 -5.04 -7.96 11.27
N ALA A 617 -4.26 -7.94 12.35
CA ALA A 617 -3.24 -8.95 12.60
C ALA A 617 -3.84 -10.36 12.75
N LEU A 618 -5.00 -10.53 13.38
CA LEU A 618 -5.67 -11.82 13.48
C LEU A 618 -6.27 -12.29 12.13
N GLN A 619 -6.63 -11.35 11.25
CA GLN A 619 -7.19 -11.64 9.93
C GLN A 619 -6.13 -11.91 8.86
N SER A 620 -4.89 -11.50 9.08
CA SER A 620 -3.81 -11.63 8.11
C SER A 620 -3.31 -13.06 7.99
N SER A 621 -3.19 -13.57 6.76
CA SER A 621 -2.58 -14.88 6.48
C SER A 621 -1.09 -14.94 6.84
N ASN A 622 -0.44 -13.79 7.00
CA ASN A 622 0.98 -13.68 7.33
C ASN A 622 1.25 -13.59 8.84
N SER A 623 0.19 -13.58 9.65
CA SER A 623 0.31 -13.46 11.10
C SER A 623 0.68 -14.78 11.75
N HIS A 624 1.64 -14.71 12.67
CA HIS A 624 2.15 -15.87 13.41
C HIS A 624 1.63 -15.93 14.85
N LEU A 625 0.74 -15.03 15.23
CA LEU A 625 0.27 -14.83 16.59
C LEU A 625 -0.52 -16.05 17.11
N ARG A 626 -0.03 -16.63 18.21
CA ARG A 626 -0.61 -17.79 18.91
C ARG A 626 -1.10 -17.43 20.31
N GLU A 627 -0.53 -16.41 20.93
CA GLU A 627 -0.87 -15.97 22.27
C GLU A 627 -0.97 -14.45 22.32
N LEU A 628 -2.08 -13.96 22.85
CA LEU A 628 -2.35 -12.55 22.99
C LEU A 628 -2.85 -12.26 24.40
N ASP A 629 -2.12 -11.44 25.12
CA ASP A 629 -2.50 -10.97 26.44
C ASP A 629 -2.83 -9.47 26.38
N LEU A 630 -4.11 -9.15 26.58
CA LEU A 630 -4.64 -7.79 26.59
C LEU A 630 -5.07 -7.36 28.00
N SER A 631 -4.71 -8.12 29.04
CA SER A 631 -5.22 -7.92 30.39
C SER A 631 -4.96 -6.51 30.91
N ASN A 632 -5.84 -5.99 31.78
CA ASN A 632 -5.73 -4.66 32.37
C ASN A 632 -5.73 -3.51 31.34
N ASN A 633 -6.39 -3.69 30.19
CA ASN A 633 -6.70 -2.62 29.25
C ASN A 633 -8.20 -2.37 29.20
N ASN A 634 -8.63 -1.11 29.30
CA ASN A 634 -10.04 -0.73 29.17
C ASN A 634 -10.49 -0.77 27.71
N LEU A 635 -10.77 -1.97 27.18
CA LEU A 635 -11.11 -2.18 25.77
C LEU A 635 -12.53 -1.72 25.43
N GLN A 636 -13.43 -1.70 26.43
CA GLN A 636 -14.86 -1.40 26.27
C GLN A 636 -15.53 -2.24 25.15
N ASP A 637 -16.76 -1.86 24.79
CA ASP A 637 -17.61 -2.57 23.83
C ASP A 637 -17.06 -2.53 22.39
N SER A 638 -16.53 -1.37 21.98
CA SER A 638 -15.98 -1.15 20.63
C SER A 638 -14.75 -2.03 20.37
N GLY A 639 -13.79 -2.06 21.30
CA GLY A 639 -12.55 -2.79 21.15
C GLY A 639 -12.76 -4.30 21.02
N LEU A 640 -13.63 -4.88 21.85
CA LEU A 640 -13.88 -6.32 21.79
C LEU A 640 -14.70 -6.74 20.55
N LYS A 641 -15.61 -5.88 20.09
CA LYS A 641 -16.34 -6.12 18.83
C LYS A 641 -15.37 -6.23 17.65
N LEU A 642 -14.39 -5.31 17.57
CA LEU A 642 -13.35 -5.33 16.56
C LEU A 642 -12.50 -6.61 16.63
N LEU A 643 -12.08 -7.01 17.83
CA LEU A 643 -11.30 -8.24 18.04
C LEU A 643 -12.08 -9.51 17.69
N SER A 644 -13.38 -9.57 18.00
CA SER A 644 -14.24 -10.71 17.65
C SER A 644 -14.28 -10.97 16.14
N THR A 645 -14.32 -9.91 15.33
CA THR A 645 -14.23 -10.02 13.86
C THR A 645 -12.93 -10.72 13.46
N GLY A 646 -11.81 -10.37 14.08
CA GLY A 646 -10.52 -11.01 13.82
C GLY A 646 -10.46 -12.47 14.25
N LEU A 647 -11.03 -12.81 15.41
CA LEU A 647 -11.10 -14.19 15.92
C LEU A 647 -11.92 -15.13 15.04
N LYS A 648 -12.86 -14.61 14.25
CA LYS A 648 -13.71 -15.40 13.34
C LYS A 648 -13.05 -15.71 12.01
N SER A 649 -11.96 -15.03 11.67
CA SER A 649 -11.26 -15.20 10.39
C SER A 649 -10.72 -16.60 10.20
N SER A 650 -10.77 -17.11 8.96
CA SER A 650 -10.12 -18.36 8.54
C SER A 650 -8.61 -18.33 8.68
N HIS A 651 -8.01 -17.15 8.77
CA HIS A 651 -6.58 -16.97 8.98
C HIS A 651 -6.20 -16.84 10.46
N CYS A 652 -7.18 -16.76 11.37
CA CYS A 652 -6.88 -16.60 12.79
C CYS A 652 -6.20 -17.85 13.34
N GLN A 653 -5.01 -17.66 13.89
CA GLN A 653 -4.13 -18.72 14.36
C GLN A 653 -3.99 -18.73 15.89
N LEU A 654 -4.76 -17.89 16.60
CA LEU A 654 -4.67 -17.64 18.02
C LEU A 654 -5.17 -18.82 18.85
N LYS A 655 -4.35 -19.25 19.83
CA LYS A 655 -4.65 -20.36 20.75
C LYS A 655 -4.92 -19.87 22.18
N ILE A 656 -4.31 -18.78 22.59
CA ILE A 656 -4.43 -18.24 23.96
C ILE A 656 -4.84 -16.77 23.86
N LEU A 657 -5.93 -16.41 24.53
CA LEU A 657 -6.39 -15.04 24.66
C LEU A 657 -6.62 -14.72 26.14
N ARG A 658 -5.95 -13.68 26.65
CA ARG A 658 -6.20 -13.16 27.99
C ARG A 658 -6.79 -11.75 27.91
N LEU A 659 -7.90 -11.58 28.59
CA LEU A 659 -8.73 -10.36 28.66
C LEU A 659 -9.07 -10.04 30.13
N ALA A 660 -8.21 -10.44 31.06
CA ALA A 660 -8.49 -10.27 32.48
C ALA A 660 -8.48 -8.77 32.85
N GLY A 661 -9.47 -8.30 33.60
CA GLY A 661 -9.53 -6.88 34.01
C GLY A 661 -9.66 -5.90 32.86
N CYS A 662 -10.37 -6.26 31.78
CA CYS A 662 -10.54 -5.42 30.60
C CYS A 662 -11.75 -4.47 30.62
N GLY A 663 -12.49 -4.46 31.73
CA GLY A 663 -13.72 -3.66 31.86
C GLY A 663 -14.90 -4.22 31.05
N LEU A 664 -14.90 -5.53 30.77
CA LEU A 664 -15.96 -6.18 30.00
C LEU A 664 -17.22 -6.36 30.85
N SER A 665 -18.38 -6.25 30.19
CA SER A 665 -19.71 -6.50 30.77
C SER A 665 -20.43 -7.66 30.07
N HIS A 666 -21.59 -8.10 30.58
CA HIS A 666 -22.37 -9.19 29.96
C HIS A 666 -22.71 -9.01 28.47
N TYR A 667 -22.93 -7.77 27.99
CA TYR A 667 -23.27 -7.49 26.58
C TYR A 667 -22.20 -8.00 25.59
N HIS A 668 -20.96 -8.16 26.07
CA HIS A 668 -19.81 -8.55 25.29
C HIS A 668 -19.70 -10.05 25.03
N CYS A 669 -20.37 -10.84 25.87
CA CYS A 669 -20.30 -12.29 25.83
C CYS A 669 -20.89 -12.86 24.54
N GLU A 670 -21.81 -12.16 23.87
CA GLU A 670 -22.34 -12.57 22.56
C GLU A 670 -21.27 -12.54 21.45
N SER A 671 -20.44 -11.50 21.43
CA SER A 671 -19.35 -11.37 20.45
C SER A 671 -18.28 -12.45 20.65
N LEU A 672 -17.96 -12.79 21.90
CA LEU A 672 -17.05 -13.89 22.21
C LEU A 672 -17.69 -15.25 21.92
N SER A 673 -18.95 -15.44 22.30
CA SER A 673 -19.72 -16.66 22.02
C SER A 673 -19.76 -16.96 20.53
N SER A 674 -20.08 -15.97 19.71
CA SER A 674 -20.07 -16.12 18.25
C SER A 674 -18.67 -16.42 17.67
N ALA A 675 -17.58 -15.91 18.28
CA ALA A 675 -16.22 -16.28 17.89
C ALA A 675 -15.90 -17.74 18.25
N LEU A 676 -16.33 -18.23 19.42
CA LEU A 676 -16.19 -19.64 19.82
C LEU A 676 -17.03 -20.60 18.96
N GLN A 677 -18.14 -20.13 18.39
CA GLN A 677 -18.98 -20.91 17.48
C GLN A 677 -18.42 -21.01 16.06
N SER A 678 -17.47 -20.14 15.68
CA SER A 678 -16.89 -20.15 14.34
C SER A 678 -16.09 -21.43 14.09
N SER A 679 -16.31 -22.05 12.93
CA SER A 679 -15.54 -23.21 12.47
C SER A 679 -14.04 -22.95 12.34
N ASN A 680 -13.64 -21.68 12.27
CA ASN A 680 -12.27 -21.24 12.11
C ASN A 680 -11.55 -20.99 13.46
N SER A 681 -12.26 -21.12 14.59
CA SER A 681 -11.66 -20.84 15.89
C SER A 681 -10.61 -21.90 16.26
N HIS A 682 -9.43 -21.43 16.66
CA HIS A 682 -8.33 -22.27 17.16
C HIS A 682 -8.06 -22.05 18.65
N LEU A 683 -8.94 -21.32 19.34
CA LEU A 683 -8.75 -20.90 20.72
C LEU A 683 -8.85 -22.10 21.67
N ARG A 684 -7.81 -22.26 22.50
CA ARG A 684 -7.64 -23.34 23.49
C ARG A 684 -7.67 -22.83 24.92
N SER A 685 -7.31 -21.58 25.15
CA SER A 685 -7.33 -20.95 26.47
C SER A 685 -7.91 -19.54 26.37
N LEU A 686 -8.87 -19.26 27.24
CA LEU A 686 -9.53 -17.98 27.36
C LEU A 686 -9.58 -17.57 28.82
N ASP A 687 -9.03 -16.40 29.12
CA ASP A 687 -9.07 -15.80 30.45
C ASP A 687 -9.89 -14.51 30.41
N LEU A 688 -11.01 -14.50 31.11
CA LEU A 688 -11.91 -13.34 31.26
C LEU A 688 -12.00 -12.89 32.72
N SER A 689 -11.08 -13.32 33.57
CA SER A 689 -11.13 -13.05 35.01
C SER A 689 -11.22 -11.54 35.32
N ASN A 690 -11.80 -11.17 36.45
CA ASN A 690 -11.92 -9.78 36.92
C ASN A 690 -12.67 -8.85 35.95
N ASN A 691 -13.72 -9.34 35.28
CA ASN A 691 -14.63 -8.54 34.46
C ASN A 691 -16.06 -8.59 35.01
N ASP A 692 -16.91 -7.59 34.73
CA ASP A 692 -18.29 -7.50 35.25
C ASP A 692 -19.29 -8.28 34.36
N LEU A 693 -19.01 -9.57 34.15
CA LEU A 693 -19.76 -10.39 33.20
C LEU A 693 -21.13 -10.81 33.72
N GLN A 694 -21.31 -10.96 35.04
CA GLN A 694 -22.57 -11.36 35.67
C GLN A 694 -23.13 -12.69 35.13
N ASP A 695 -24.23 -13.18 35.70
CA ASP A 695 -24.82 -14.47 35.30
C ASP A 695 -25.32 -14.46 33.85
N SER A 696 -25.74 -13.29 33.36
CA SER A 696 -26.19 -13.08 31.98
C SER A 696 -25.05 -13.29 30.97
N GLY A 697 -23.82 -12.88 31.30
CA GLY A 697 -22.65 -13.11 30.46
C GLY A 697 -22.34 -14.60 30.30
N VAL A 698 -22.40 -15.36 31.39
CA VAL A 698 -22.23 -16.82 31.36
C VAL A 698 -23.31 -17.49 30.51
N LYS A 699 -24.56 -17.04 30.63
CA LYS A 699 -25.66 -17.55 29.80
C LYS A 699 -25.37 -17.38 28.31
N LEU A 700 -24.86 -16.22 27.90
CA LEU A 700 -24.48 -15.94 26.51
C LEU A 700 -23.26 -16.77 26.05
N LEU A 701 -22.22 -16.87 26.89
CA LEU A 701 -21.03 -17.69 26.60
C LEU A 701 -21.37 -19.18 26.50
N SER A 702 -22.37 -19.66 27.24
CA SER A 702 -22.77 -21.08 27.23
C SER A 702 -23.16 -21.58 25.84
N GLY A 703 -23.75 -20.73 24.99
CA GLY A 703 -24.05 -21.07 23.59
C GLY A 703 -22.79 -21.38 22.79
N GLY A 704 -21.72 -20.62 23.00
CA GLY A 704 -20.44 -20.83 22.36
C GLY A 704 -19.72 -22.07 22.88
N LEU A 705 -19.75 -22.31 24.19
CA LEU A 705 -19.15 -23.49 24.81
C LEU A 705 -19.83 -24.80 24.40
N LYS A 706 -21.13 -24.77 24.07
CA LYS A 706 -21.89 -25.93 23.57
C LYS A 706 -21.64 -26.26 22.11
N SER A 707 -21.01 -25.35 21.34
CA SER A 707 -20.80 -25.53 19.91
C SER A 707 -19.84 -26.69 19.61
N PHE A 708 -20.13 -27.42 18.53
CA PHE A 708 -19.25 -28.47 18.00
C PHE A 708 -17.93 -27.93 17.45
N HIS A 709 -17.84 -26.63 17.21
CA HIS A 709 -16.63 -25.94 16.80
C HIS A 709 -15.79 -25.42 17.97
N CYS A 710 -16.31 -25.45 19.21
CA CYS A 710 -15.59 -24.95 20.36
C CYS A 710 -14.41 -25.89 20.72
N GLN A 711 -13.20 -25.33 20.69
CA GLN A 711 -11.95 -26.07 20.93
C GLN A 711 -11.33 -25.76 22.30
N LEU A 712 -12.03 -25.01 23.14
CA LEU A 712 -11.52 -24.45 24.38
C LEU A 712 -11.25 -25.53 25.42
N ASN A 713 -10.03 -25.55 25.95
CA ASN A 713 -9.60 -26.47 27.00
C ASN A 713 -9.49 -25.79 28.37
N ILE A 714 -9.17 -24.49 28.40
CA ILE A 714 -8.99 -23.72 29.63
C ILE A 714 -9.90 -22.50 29.56
N LEU A 715 -10.74 -22.32 30.57
CA LEU A 715 -11.58 -21.15 30.74
C LEU A 715 -11.40 -20.60 32.15
N ARG A 716 -10.97 -19.34 32.26
CA ARG A 716 -10.87 -18.65 33.55
C ARG A 716 -11.88 -17.52 33.61
N LEU A 717 -12.69 -17.54 34.65
CA LEU A 717 -13.76 -16.58 34.95
C LEU A 717 -13.71 -16.17 36.44
N ALA A 718 -12.52 -16.14 37.03
CA ALA A 718 -12.38 -15.77 38.42
C ALA A 718 -12.82 -14.31 38.62
N GLY A 719 -13.47 -13.97 39.75
CA GLY A 719 -13.82 -12.57 40.04
C GLY A 719 -14.78 -11.91 39.04
N CYS A 720 -15.71 -12.66 38.45
CA CYS A 720 -16.61 -12.17 37.39
C CYS A 720 -18.01 -11.72 37.86
N ARG A 721 -18.20 -11.63 39.18
CA ARG A 721 -19.48 -11.32 39.86
C ARG A 721 -20.60 -12.29 39.52
N PHE A 722 -20.27 -13.57 39.48
CA PHE A 722 -21.27 -14.62 39.31
C PHE A 722 -21.95 -14.99 40.62
N THR A 723 -23.22 -15.37 40.51
CA THR A 723 -23.99 -16.00 41.56
C THR A 723 -24.29 -17.47 41.21
N GLY A 724 -24.92 -18.21 42.11
CA GLY A 724 -25.35 -19.59 41.85
C GLY A 724 -26.26 -19.75 40.62
N GLN A 725 -26.88 -18.69 40.10
CA GLN A 725 -27.72 -18.74 38.91
C GLN A 725 -26.92 -19.06 37.63
N CYS A 726 -25.63 -18.69 37.56
CA CYS A 726 -24.80 -18.99 36.40
C CYS A 726 -24.49 -20.50 36.26
N CYS A 727 -24.51 -21.22 37.39
CA CYS A 727 -24.11 -22.62 37.49
C CYS A 727 -24.96 -23.55 36.65
N GLU A 728 -26.25 -23.25 36.45
CA GLU A 728 -27.12 -24.01 35.55
C GLU A 728 -26.65 -23.92 34.10
N SER A 729 -26.28 -22.71 33.65
CA SER A 729 -25.78 -22.48 32.29
C SER A 729 -24.44 -23.16 32.06
N LEU A 730 -23.50 -23.06 33.01
CA LEU A 730 -22.20 -23.74 32.94
C LEU A 730 -22.34 -25.26 33.01
N SER A 731 -23.15 -25.77 33.93
CA SER A 731 -23.44 -27.20 34.06
C SER A 731 -23.98 -27.78 32.75
N SER A 732 -24.95 -27.09 32.14
CA SER A 732 -25.48 -27.49 30.82
C SER A 732 -24.45 -27.43 29.69
N ALA A 733 -23.45 -26.54 29.77
CA ALA A 733 -22.36 -26.48 28.79
C ALA A 733 -21.34 -27.60 29.01
N LEU A 734 -21.03 -27.94 30.27
CA LEU A 734 -20.12 -29.02 30.65
C LEU A 734 -20.69 -30.41 30.31
N GLN A 735 -22.00 -30.62 30.51
CA GLN A 735 -22.71 -31.85 30.16
C GLN A 735 -22.87 -32.05 28.65
N SER A 736 -22.60 -31.03 27.83
CA SER A 736 -22.56 -31.23 26.39
C SER A 736 -21.49 -32.26 26.07
N SER A 737 -21.88 -33.36 25.42
CA SER A 737 -20.94 -34.42 24.99
C SER A 737 -19.82 -33.94 24.04
N LYS A 738 -19.87 -32.66 23.63
CA LYS A 738 -18.93 -31.98 22.75
C LYS A 738 -18.03 -30.97 23.47
N SER A 739 -18.18 -30.79 24.78
CA SER A 739 -17.30 -29.91 25.57
C SER A 739 -15.87 -30.45 25.57
N CYS A 740 -14.92 -29.61 25.16
CA CYS A 740 -13.48 -29.89 25.20
C CYS A 740 -12.81 -29.36 26.47
N LEU A 741 -13.60 -28.78 27.40
CA LEU A 741 -13.08 -28.05 28.54
C LEU A 741 -12.46 -29.00 29.56
N ARG A 742 -11.23 -28.70 29.97
CA ARG A 742 -10.41 -29.49 30.91
C ARG A 742 -10.09 -28.73 32.19
N GLU A 743 -10.00 -27.40 32.12
CA GLU A 743 -9.77 -26.52 33.27
C GLU A 743 -10.82 -25.41 33.26
N LEU A 744 -11.49 -25.25 34.40
CA LEU A 744 -12.45 -24.18 34.65
C LEU A 744 -12.08 -23.51 35.97
N ASP A 745 -11.83 -22.21 35.92
CA ASP A 745 -11.58 -21.39 37.10
C ASP A 745 -12.75 -20.44 37.34
N LEU A 746 -13.43 -20.61 38.47
CA LEU A 746 -14.55 -19.81 38.96
C LEU A 746 -14.25 -19.18 40.32
N SER A 747 -12.99 -19.19 40.76
CA SER A 747 -12.59 -18.65 42.06
C SER A 747 -13.03 -17.20 42.24
N ASN A 748 -13.20 -16.76 43.49
CA ASN A 748 -13.61 -15.39 43.81
C ASN A 748 -14.97 -14.96 43.18
N ASN A 749 -15.93 -15.88 43.09
CA ASN A 749 -17.34 -15.60 42.74
C ASN A 749 -18.28 -16.07 43.86
N ASP A 750 -19.46 -15.48 43.99
CA ASP A 750 -20.45 -15.81 45.02
C ASP A 750 -21.41 -16.94 44.55
N LEU A 751 -20.85 -18.10 44.23
CA LEU A 751 -21.64 -19.20 43.64
C LEU A 751 -22.66 -19.82 44.61
N GLN A 752 -22.47 -19.64 45.92
CA GLN A 752 -23.25 -20.27 47.00
C GLN A 752 -23.22 -21.82 46.93
N ASP A 753 -23.55 -22.48 48.05
CA ASP A 753 -23.58 -23.94 48.12
C ASP A 753 -24.55 -24.58 47.10
N SER A 754 -25.64 -23.88 46.79
CA SER A 754 -26.64 -24.29 45.80
C SER A 754 -26.06 -24.31 44.39
N GLY A 755 -25.29 -23.30 44.00
CA GLY A 755 -24.63 -23.24 42.70
C GLY A 755 -23.52 -24.27 42.56
N VAL A 756 -22.73 -24.50 43.61
CA VAL A 756 -21.70 -25.55 43.62
C VAL A 756 -22.34 -26.93 43.42
N LYS A 757 -23.46 -27.23 44.08
CA LYS A 757 -24.21 -28.49 43.86
C LYS A 757 -24.68 -28.65 42.41
N LEU A 758 -25.16 -27.58 41.77
CA LEU A 758 -25.57 -27.61 40.35
C LEU A 758 -24.39 -27.86 39.40
N LEU A 759 -23.22 -27.27 39.68
CA LEU A 759 -21.99 -27.56 38.94
C LEU A 759 -21.55 -29.00 39.15
N SER A 760 -21.54 -29.51 40.39
CA SER A 760 -21.17 -30.89 40.69
C SER A 760 -22.04 -31.92 39.98
N ALA A 761 -23.36 -31.66 39.88
CA ALA A 761 -24.27 -32.49 39.09
C ALA A 761 -23.97 -32.43 37.57
N GLY A 762 -23.35 -31.35 37.11
CA GLY A 762 -22.88 -31.16 35.73
C GLY A 762 -21.63 -31.94 35.36
N LEU A 763 -20.83 -32.34 36.37
CA LEU A 763 -19.52 -32.95 36.16
C LEU A 763 -19.57 -34.46 35.90
N SER A 764 -20.71 -35.12 36.13
CA SER A 764 -20.81 -36.58 36.10
C SER A 764 -20.47 -37.23 34.75
N ASP A 765 -20.55 -36.49 33.64
CA ASP A 765 -20.27 -36.96 32.27
C ASP A 765 -19.42 -35.97 31.44
N CYS A 766 -18.56 -35.16 32.08
CA CYS A 766 -17.76 -34.13 31.39
C CYS A 766 -16.26 -34.46 31.28
N GLN A 767 -15.51 -33.76 30.42
CA GLN A 767 -14.05 -33.93 30.22
C GLN A 767 -13.19 -33.05 31.17
N LEU A 768 -13.81 -32.43 32.18
CA LEU A 768 -13.15 -31.48 33.06
C LEU A 768 -12.22 -32.19 34.05
N ASN A 769 -10.96 -31.77 34.11
CA ASN A 769 -9.95 -32.32 35.01
C ASN A 769 -9.71 -31.43 36.23
N ILE A 770 -9.81 -30.11 36.06
CA ILE A 770 -9.50 -29.11 37.08
C ILE A 770 -10.68 -28.15 37.16
N LEU A 771 -11.28 -28.06 38.35
CA LEU A 771 -12.24 -27.03 38.72
C LEU A 771 -11.67 -26.26 39.91
N ARG A 772 -11.56 -24.94 39.78
CA ARG A 772 -11.20 -24.03 40.88
C ARG A 772 -12.42 -23.17 41.20
N ASN A 773 -12.82 -23.09 42.47
CA ASN A 773 -14.00 -22.35 42.91
C ASN A 773 -13.83 -21.75 44.31
N GLU A 774 -12.58 -21.59 44.77
CA GLU A 774 -12.28 -21.07 46.10
C GLU A 774 -12.48 -19.54 46.13
N THR A 775 -13.03 -19.03 47.23
CA THR A 775 -13.08 -17.60 47.52
C THR A 775 -11.99 -17.30 48.55
N ASP A 776 -11.06 -16.38 48.25
CA ASP A 776 -10.08 -15.90 49.23
C ASP A 776 -10.82 -15.19 50.37
N ASN A 777 -11.18 -15.93 51.42
CA ASN A 777 -11.60 -15.37 52.70
C ASN A 777 -10.33 -15.16 53.54
N GLU A 778 -9.57 -14.09 53.26
CA GLU A 778 -8.74 -13.48 54.29
C GLU A 778 -9.68 -12.86 55.32
N ASN A 779 -10.17 -13.68 56.25
CA ASN A 779 -10.68 -13.17 57.51
C ASN A 779 -9.47 -12.72 58.34
N ASP A 780 -9.36 -11.41 58.49
CA ASP A 780 -8.85 -10.74 59.68
C ASP A 780 -9.50 -11.34 60.93
N ASP A 781 -9.02 -12.49 61.40
CA ASP A 781 -9.21 -12.89 62.79
C ASP A 781 -8.22 -12.08 63.63
N GLN A 782 -8.67 -10.87 63.99
CA GLN A 782 -8.28 -10.22 65.23
C GLN A 782 -8.33 -11.24 66.37
N GLN A 783 -7.17 -11.71 66.80
CA GLN A 783 -7.04 -12.30 68.13
C GLN A 783 -6.93 -11.17 69.16
N ASP A 784 -8.05 -10.90 69.82
CA ASP A 784 -8.10 -10.31 71.15
C ASP A 784 -7.42 -11.25 72.16
N THR A 785 -6.24 -10.88 72.68
CA THR A 785 -5.94 -10.69 74.13
C THR A 785 -4.50 -10.24 74.37
#